data_AF-H3AW64-F1
#
_entry.id   AF-H3AW64-F1
#
_cell.length_a   1.000
_cell.length_b   1.000
_cell.length_c   1.000
_cell.angle_alpha   90.00
_cell.angle_beta   90.00
_cell.angle_gamma   90.00
#
_symmetry.space_group_name_H-M   'P 1'
#
loop_
_entity.id
_entity.type
_entity.pdbx_description
1 polymer ?
#
loop_
_entity_poly.entity_id
_entity_poly.type
_entity_poly.pdbx_seq_one_letter_code
_entity_poly.pdbx_strand_id
1 'polypeptide(L)'
;LDQHLIALPNTRNQMSRDETVCKYCGVSYLILHEFKLMEEKLKALETEMELYHGSVERERRLKEELQALSQSLEWCKADADMKTERLQNMGIQLANKQEELQGLNIKLHGIHSQLKAAQTQSQIHKVKWGQHKTVLRKTYFLLQHSRKELTEVKEEVLAMSVHWGSLNNELLQQVHATCRASQAEITELNVKLKKSQQQTECLQDQNKDLQLVSEAAVQKDQQLQASLQREAELQNRCQEQQKQTLDLNSQLKALQLNLQKVTYEMEKCKDMLMSKTKEIEGEQSRLRRLELEKEVVRSRYSKEVQEKEEASLLYQEKCKYLMEKLAEKEREEEESKRKTSLSESELKMLETALGQAKEELSTLKQERELMMISHQNKIEQLRESIRQKMANGDSWRGKVETELAKERAQRTSDLHETVLKLKEEARMEVDIERQKYQELIKKYLKEKEELQAQVPSLLAAATKTLQEQVNHLELKLQEARSRLTERADSKDLEIQSLKKVVTELESRLHNEQNNIDVMSEELRKETQSKSEEMRSLSQELEQLTEQLNQAQEENCFLQETVRRECEERYELTEALSQAREQLLELKKLGGGRPFSQQTLSPGSLRTSSVSSSTRGQKGASSATSEKGARFSSLYGLSGNSEIPYSKQTSNNGSTDLPAIPLPRPPRERTSGNEARHRIAAALRKRTLSKS
;
A
#
# COMPACT_ATOMS: atom_id res chain seq x y z
N LEU A 1 46.10 -67.48 -80.91
CA LEU A 1 47.30 -68.29 -81.27
C LEU A 1 46.76 -69.52 -82.00
N ASP A 2 46.38 -69.29 -83.25
CA ASP A 2 45.25 -69.98 -83.85
C ASP A 2 45.75 -71.14 -84.70
N GLN A 3 45.74 -72.34 -84.09
CA GLN A 3 46.15 -73.57 -84.75
C GLN A 3 44.92 -74.34 -85.24
N HIS A 4 44.73 -74.30 -86.56
CA HIS A 4 43.85 -75.13 -87.40
C HIS A 4 43.08 -76.25 -86.70
N LEU A 5 41.82 -75.96 -86.34
CA LEU A 5 40.78 -77.00 -86.25
C LEU A 5 40.48 -77.51 -87.66
N ILE A 6 41.20 -78.57 -88.06
CA ILE A 6 40.91 -79.31 -89.29
C ILE A 6 39.56 -80.00 -89.10
N ALA A 7 38.52 -79.48 -89.76
CA ALA A 7 37.22 -80.14 -89.83
C ALA A 7 37.38 -81.47 -90.59
N LEU A 8 37.34 -82.58 -89.86
CA LEU A 8 37.28 -83.92 -90.47
C LEU A 8 35.97 -84.05 -91.26
N PRO A 9 36.01 -84.56 -92.51
CA PRO A 9 34.84 -84.58 -93.38
C PRO A 9 33.76 -85.54 -92.85
N ASN A 10 32.50 -85.24 -93.19
CA ASN A 10 31.31 -86.04 -92.82
C ASN A 10 31.26 -87.47 -93.45
N THR A 11 32.37 -87.95 -94.01
CA THR A 11 32.51 -89.23 -94.72
C THR A 11 33.06 -90.33 -93.82
N ARG A 12 32.51 -90.49 -92.60
CA ARG A 12 32.93 -91.54 -91.66
C ARG A 12 31.82 -92.47 -91.16
N ASN A 13 30.56 -92.20 -91.52
CA ASN A 13 29.44 -93.13 -91.31
C ASN A 13 29.32 -94.22 -92.41
N GLN A 14 30.37 -94.41 -93.22
CA GLN A 14 30.42 -95.36 -94.35
C GLN A 14 31.76 -96.11 -94.49
N MET A 15 32.52 -96.31 -93.40
CA MET A 15 33.63 -97.28 -93.39
C MET A 15 33.14 -98.64 -92.89
N SER A 16 33.77 -99.74 -93.34
CA SER A 16 33.39 -101.08 -92.88
C SER A 16 33.77 -101.27 -91.40
N ARG A 17 33.05 -102.14 -90.68
CA ARG A 17 33.31 -102.34 -89.24
C ARG A 17 34.76 -102.73 -88.95
N ASP A 18 35.34 -103.56 -89.81
CA ASP A 18 36.69 -104.12 -89.67
C ASP A 18 37.82 -103.11 -89.90
N GLU A 19 37.53 -101.97 -90.55
CA GLU A 19 38.45 -100.85 -90.72
C GLU A 19 38.38 -99.86 -89.54
N THR A 20 37.24 -99.81 -88.84
CA THR A 20 37.07 -98.90 -87.70
C THR A 20 37.59 -99.48 -86.38
N VAL A 21 37.89 -100.78 -86.30
CA VAL A 21 38.28 -101.48 -85.08
C VAL A 21 39.80 -101.70 -85.03
N CYS A 22 40.42 -101.33 -83.91
CA CYS A 22 41.85 -101.55 -83.71
C CYS A 22 42.17 -103.05 -83.55
N LYS A 23 42.92 -103.62 -84.51
CA LYS A 23 43.27 -105.05 -84.55
C LYS A 23 44.11 -105.55 -83.36
N TYR A 24 44.63 -104.65 -82.51
CA TYR A 24 45.38 -105.00 -81.30
C TYR A 24 44.59 -104.87 -79.99
N CYS A 25 43.44 -104.19 -79.96
CA CYS A 25 42.68 -104.00 -78.72
C CYS A 25 41.14 -104.08 -78.85
N GLY A 26 40.60 -104.32 -80.05
CA GLY A 26 39.16 -104.55 -80.27
C GLY A 26 38.25 -103.32 -80.12
N VAL A 27 38.78 -102.17 -79.70
CA VAL A 27 38.03 -100.92 -79.58
C VAL A 27 37.79 -100.30 -80.96
N SER A 28 36.56 -99.86 -81.23
CA SER A 28 36.27 -99.05 -82.41
C SER A 28 36.72 -97.60 -82.20
N TYR A 29 37.48 -97.08 -83.17
CA TYR A 29 37.85 -95.67 -83.26
C TYR A 29 36.63 -94.74 -83.39
N LEU A 30 35.44 -95.24 -83.74
CA LEU A 30 34.20 -94.45 -83.70
C LEU A 30 33.77 -94.22 -82.26
N ILE A 31 33.61 -95.29 -81.49
CA ILE A 31 33.27 -95.26 -80.06
C ILE A 31 34.29 -94.39 -79.29
N LEU A 32 35.59 -94.53 -79.56
CA LEU A 32 36.64 -93.71 -78.93
C LEU A 32 36.54 -92.21 -79.29
N HIS A 33 36.07 -91.88 -80.50
CA HIS A 33 35.84 -90.49 -80.91
C HIS A 33 34.56 -89.92 -80.29
N GLU A 34 33.49 -90.72 -80.18
CA GLU A 34 32.24 -90.35 -79.50
C GLU A 34 32.49 -90.11 -78.00
N PHE A 35 33.28 -90.95 -77.33
CA PHE A 35 33.70 -90.71 -75.95
C PHE A 35 34.49 -89.40 -75.82
N LYS A 36 35.47 -89.12 -76.70
CA LYS A 36 36.18 -87.82 -76.68
C LYS A 36 35.24 -86.63 -76.92
N LEU A 37 34.31 -86.74 -77.86
CA LEU A 37 33.34 -85.68 -78.13
C LEU A 37 32.40 -85.44 -76.94
N MET A 38 32.08 -86.49 -76.17
CA MET A 38 31.32 -86.36 -74.93
C MET A 38 32.17 -85.81 -73.78
N GLU A 39 33.45 -86.19 -73.65
CA GLU A 39 34.37 -85.54 -72.71
C GLU A 39 34.56 -84.05 -72.99
N GLU A 40 34.69 -83.66 -74.26
CA GLU A 40 34.82 -82.26 -74.68
C GLU A 40 33.53 -81.47 -74.41
N LYS A 41 32.35 -82.07 -74.62
CA LYS A 41 31.05 -81.49 -74.24
C LYS A 41 30.85 -81.40 -72.72
N LEU A 42 31.28 -82.41 -71.96
CA LEU A 42 31.24 -82.37 -70.50
C LEU A 42 32.13 -81.26 -69.97
N LYS A 43 33.38 -81.14 -70.45
CA LYS A 43 34.28 -80.03 -70.10
C LYS A 43 33.70 -78.65 -70.46
N ALA A 44 33.03 -78.53 -71.61
CA ALA A 44 32.31 -77.30 -71.97
C ALA A 44 31.19 -76.98 -70.97
N LEU A 45 30.32 -77.95 -70.67
CA LEU A 45 29.24 -77.81 -69.68
C LEU A 45 29.75 -77.55 -68.25
N GLU A 46 30.88 -78.12 -67.87
CA GLU A 46 31.57 -77.84 -66.60
C GLU A 46 32.03 -76.37 -66.56
N THR A 47 32.65 -75.85 -67.62
CA THR A 47 33.03 -74.42 -67.67
C THR A 47 31.82 -73.48 -67.74
N GLU A 48 30.72 -73.85 -68.39
CA GLU A 48 29.47 -73.07 -68.34
C GLU A 48 28.86 -73.09 -66.93
N MET A 49 28.84 -74.25 -66.26
CA MET A 49 28.39 -74.40 -64.86
C MET A 49 29.20 -73.53 -63.91
N GLU A 50 30.53 -73.47 -64.04
CA GLU A 50 31.40 -72.59 -63.25
C GLU A 50 31.09 -71.11 -63.49
N LEU A 51 30.89 -70.71 -64.76
CA LEU A 51 30.51 -69.34 -65.12
C LEU A 51 29.14 -68.95 -64.56
N TYR A 52 28.14 -69.84 -64.62
CA TYR A 52 26.83 -69.64 -64.02
C TYR A 52 26.91 -69.57 -62.49
N HIS A 53 27.65 -70.47 -61.85
CA HIS A 53 27.86 -70.47 -60.39
C HIS A 53 28.46 -69.14 -59.93
N GLY A 54 29.57 -68.71 -60.55
CA GLY A 54 30.19 -67.42 -60.28
C GLY A 54 29.27 -66.22 -60.60
N SER A 55 28.27 -66.38 -61.48
CA SER A 55 27.26 -65.34 -61.73
C SER A 55 26.20 -65.27 -60.63
N VAL A 56 25.70 -66.41 -60.16
CA VAL A 56 24.78 -66.48 -59.01
C VAL A 56 25.46 -65.94 -57.75
N GLU A 57 26.75 -66.21 -57.55
CA GLU A 57 27.52 -65.63 -56.44
C GLU A 57 27.76 -64.12 -56.54
N ARG A 58 27.85 -63.56 -57.75
CA ARG A 58 27.90 -62.10 -57.96
C ARG A 58 26.54 -61.48 -57.67
N GLU A 59 25.46 -62.07 -58.19
CA GLU A 59 24.09 -61.58 -57.97
C GLU A 59 23.69 -61.65 -56.48
N ARG A 60 24.08 -62.73 -55.78
CA ARG A 60 23.89 -62.87 -54.34
C ARG A 60 24.61 -61.77 -53.56
N ARG A 61 25.89 -61.52 -53.84
CA ARG A 61 26.66 -60.43 -53.20
C ARG A 61 26.06 -59.06 -53.50
N LEU A 62 25.67 -58.78 -54.74
CA LEU A 62 25.01 -57.53 -55.11
C LEU A 62 23.67 -57.34 -54.38
N LYS A 63 22.92 -58.41 -54.11
CA LYS A 63 21.69 -58.37 -53.29
C LYS A 63 22.00 -58.09 -51.82
N GLU A 64 23.02 -58.74 -51.26
CA GLU A 64 23.50 -58.50 -49.88
C GLU A 64 23.98 -57.05 -49.69
N GLU A 65 24.79 -56.53 -50.63
CA GLU A 65 25.27 -55.14 -50.67
C GLU A 65 24.14 -54.12 -50.82
N LEU A 66 23.20 -54.35 -51.73
CA LEU A 66 22.06 -53.45 -51.96
C LEU A 66 21.11 -53.42 -50.75
N GLN A 67 20.93 -54.55 -50.07
CA GLN A 67 20.15 -54.62 -48.83
C GLN A 67 20.83 -53.86 -47.68
N ALA A 68 22.16 -53.98 -47.53
CA ALA A 68 22.93 -53.20 -46.55
C ALA A 68 22.90 -51.69 -46.86
N LEU A 69 23.03 -51.30 -48.12
CA LEU A 69 22.89 -49.91 -48.57
C LEU A 69 21.48 -49.36 -48.31
N SER A 70 20.43 -50.17 -48.49
CA SER A 70 19.05 -49.77 -48.18
C SER A 70 18.85 -49.51 -46.68
N GLN A 71 19.39 -50.37 -45.82
CA GLN A 71 19.33 -50.18 -44.36
C GLN A 71 20.10 -48.94 -43.92
N SER A 72 21.28 -48.69 -44.50
CA SER A 72 22.07 -47.47 -44.27
C SER A 72 21.31 -46.21 -44.71
N LEU A 73 20.62 -46.25 -45.86
CA LEU A 73 19.79 -45.15 -46.36
C LEU A 73 18.58 -44.88 -45.44
N GLU A 74 17.91 -45.91 -44.93
CA GLU A 74 16.81 -45.77 -43.98
C GLU A 74 17.27 -45.20 -42.64
N TRP A 75 18.43 -45.65 -42.12
CA TRP A 75 19.04 -45.10 -40.91
C TRP A 75 19.39 -43.61 -41.08
N CYS A 76 20.02 -43.24 -42.20
CA CYS A 76 20.34 -41.85 -42.53
C CYS A 76 19.09 -40.96 -42.67
N LYS A 77 17.98 -41.49 -43.18
CA LYS A 77 16.69 -40.78 -43.21
C LYS A 77 16.16 -40.54 -41.80
N ALA A 78 16.08 -41.58 -40.97
CA ALA A 78 15.56 -41.48 -39.60
C ALA A 78 16.39 -40.51 -38.73
N ASP A 79 17.72 -40.49 -38.90
CA ASP A 79 18.59 -39.52 -38.24
C ASP A 79 18.38 -38.08 -38.76
N ALA A 80 18.16 -37.89 -40.07
CA ALA A 80 17.81 -36.59 -40.65
C ALA A 80 16.43 -36.08 -40.17
N ASP A 81 15.43 -36.96 -40.10
CA ASP A 81 14.09 -36.66 -39.62
C ASP A 81 14.13 -36.27 -38.13
N MET A 82 14.80 -37.05 -37.27
CA MET A 82 15.05 -36.69 -35.87
C MET A 82 15.78 -35.34 -35.72
N LYS A 83 16.75 -35.04 -36.59
CA LYS A 83 17.48 -33.76 -36.58
C LYS A 83 16.59 -32.59 -37.00
N THR A 84 15.72 -32.76 -37.99
CA THR A 84 14.79 -31.70 -38.41
C THR A 84 13.67 -31.46 -37.40
N GLU A 85 13.13 -32.50 -36.77
CA GLU A 85 12.20 -32.37 -35.64
C GLU A 85 12.85 -31.64 -34.44
N ARG A 86 14.11 -31.97 -34.13
CA ARG A 86 14.87 -31.27 -33.08
C ARG A 86 15.08 -29.79 -33.43
N LEU A 87 15.37 -29.47 -34.70
CA LEU A 87 15.51 -28.09 -35.18
C LEU A 87 14.18 -27.32 -35.11
N GLN A 88 13.05 -27.93 -35.47
CA GLN A 88 11.72 -27.32 -35.30
C GLN A 88 11.43 -27.03 -33.83
N ASN A 89 11.67 -27.99 -32.93
CA ASN A 89 11.45 -27.81 -31.50
C ASN A 89 12.33 -26.70 -30.90
N MET A 90 13.60 -26.59 -31.32
CA MET A 90 14.44 -25.45 -30.93
C MET A 90 13.96 -24.12 -31.52
N GLY A 91 13.47 -24.12 -32.77
CA GLY A 91 12.88 -22.95 -33.42
C GLY A 91 11.65 -22.41 -32.68
N ILE A 92 10.75 -23.29 -32.24
CA ILE A 92 9.57 -22.94 -31.43
C ILE A 92 10.01 -22.37 -30.07
N GLN A 93 10.98 -23.00 -29.38
CA GLN A 93 11.50 -22.47 -28.12
C GLN A 93 12.13 -21.08 -28.30
N LEU A 94 12.89 -20.86 -29.37
CA LEU A 94 13.53 -19.59 -29.67
C LEU A 94 12.51 -18.49 -30.02
N ALA A 95 11.45 -18.84 -30.76
CA ALA A 95 10.31 -17.94 -31.01
C ALA A 95 9.60 -17.54 -29.70
N ASN A 96 9.30 -18.50 -28.83
CA ASN A 96 8.69 -18.24 -27.52
C ASN A 96 9.57 -17.34 -26.64
N LYS A 97 10.90 -17.55 -26.64
CA LYS A 97 11.84 -16.67 -25.91
C LYS A 97 11.96 -15.28 -26.53
N GLN A 98 11.83 -15.15 -27.84
CA GLN A 98 11.76 -13.85 -28.51
C GLN A 98 10.47 -13.09 -28.14
N GLU A 99 9.33 -13.76 -28.00
CA GLU A 99 8.08 -13.16 -27.53
C GLU A 99 8.13 -12.78 -26.04
N GLU A 100 8.68 -13.64 -25.18
CA GLU A 100 8.95 -13.30 -23.77
C GLU A 100 9.81 -12.03 -23.63
N LEU A 101 10.89 -11.92 -24.43
CA LEU A 101 11.76 -10.74 -24.44
C LEU A 101 11.04 -9.48 -24.93
N GLN A 102 10.19 -9.57 -25.95
CA GLN A 102 9.35 -8.44 -26.40
C GLN A 102 8.36 -8.01 -25.31
N GLY A 103 7.69 -8.96 -24.66
CA GLY A 103 6.78 -8.68 -23.54
C GLY A 103 7.49 -8.05 -22.33
N LEU A 104 8.71 -8.48 -22.02
CA LEU A 104 9.56 -7.85 -20.99
C LEU A 104 10.00 -6.44 -21.38
N ASN A 105 10.38 -6.20 -22.64
CA ASN A 105 10.79 -4.88 -23.13
C ASN A 105 9.63 -3.87 -23.08
N ILE A 106 8.41 -4.29 -23.44
CA ILE A 106 7.19 -3.47 -23.30
C ILE A 106 6.94 -3.11 -21.82
N LYS A 107 7.06 -4.09 -20.91
CA LYS A 107 6.95 -3.85 -19.45
C LYS A 107 8.01 -2.88 -18.94
N LEU A 108 9.26 -3.02 -19.37
CA LEU A 108 10.38 -2.13 -19.01
C LEU A 108 10.12 -0.69 -19.50
N HIS A 109 9.65 -0.52 -20.74
CA HIS A 109 9.26 0.79 -21.26
C HIS A 109 8.08 1.41 -20.48
N GLY A 110 7.11 0.58 -20.06
CA GLY A 110 6.02 0.96 -19.17
C GLY A 110 6.55 1.50 -17.83
N ILE A 111 7.41 0.74 -17.15
CA ILE A 111 8.03 1.15 -15.87
C ILE A 111 8.86 2.44 -16.05
N HIS A 112 9.60 2.57 -17.14
CA HIS A 112 10.40 3.77 -17.44
C HIS A 112 9.52 5.02 -17.67
N SER A 113 8.34 4.88 -18.29
CA SER A 113 7.39 5.98 -18.44
C SER A 113 6.75 6.38 -17.10
N GLN A 114 6.41 5.41 -16.25
CA GLN A 114 5.92 5.64 -14.88
C GLN A 114 6.97 6.33 -14.00
N LEU A 115 8.25 5.94 -14.10
CA LEU A 115 9.35 6.57 -13.38
C LEU A 115 9.49 8.06 -13.75
N LYS A 116 9.40 8.39 -15.05
CA LYS A 116 9.40 9.79 -15.53
C LYS A 116 8.18 10.57 -15.02
N ALA A 117 7.00 9.96 -14.97
CA ALA A 117 5.80 10.58 -14.39
C ALA A 117 5.96 10.84 -12.87
N ALA A 118 6.49 9.89 -12.11
CA ALA A 118 6.76 10.07 -10.67
C ALA A 118 7.85 11.13 -10.41
N GLN A 119 8.91 11.16 -11.23
CA GLN A 119 9.98 12.15 -11.11
C GLN A 119 9.49 13.58 -11.41
N THR A 120 8.64 13.75 -12.43
CA THR A 120 8.03 15.06 -12.74
C THR A 120 7.01 15.50 -11.68
N GLN A 121 6.19 14.59 -11.14
CA GLN A 121 5.35 14.89 -9.98
C GLN A 121 6.17 15.32 -8.76
N SER A 122 7.24 14.60 -8.43
CA SER A 122 8.15 14.93 -7.33
C SER A 122 8.74 16.35 -7.46
N GLN A 123 9.17 16.73 -8.67
CA GLN A 123 9.66 18.09 -8.95
C GLN A 123 8.55 19.15 -8.78
N ILE A 124 7.31 18.87 -9.19
CA ILE A 124 6.15 19.76 -8.96
C ILE A 124 5.87 19.92 -7.46
N HIS A 125 5.91 18.83 -6.69
CA HIS A 125 5.74 18.89 -5.23
C HIS A 125 6.88 19.69 -4.56
N LYS A 126 8.12 19.54 -5.01
CA LYS A 126 9.29 20.31 -4.53
C LYS A 126 9.12 21.82 -4.77
N VAL A 127 8.60 22.22 -5.93
CA VAL A 127 8.28 23.63 -6.24
C VAL A 127 7.13 24.15 -5.37
N LYS A 128 6.03 23.40 -5.26
CA LYS A 128 4.89 23.76 -4.39
C LYS A 128 5.31 23.91 -2.92
N TRP A 129 6.16 23.01 -2.41
CA TRP A 129 6.70 23.11 -1.06
C TRP A 129 7.52 24.39 -0.84
N GLY A 130 8.35 24.79 -1.82
CA GLY A 130 9.05 26.08 -1.81
C GLY A 130 8.10 27.28 -1.76
N GLN A 131 7.00 27.23 -2.52
CA GLN A 131 5.95 28.25 -2.50
C GLN A 131 5.25 28.31 -1.12
N HIS A 132 4.78 27.18 -0.59
CA HIS A 132 4.14 27.12 0.73
C HIS A 132 5.07 27.61 1.86
N LYS A 133 6.35 27.21 1.85
CA LYS A 133 7.37 27.71 2.80
C LYS A 133 7.58 29.22 2.70
N THR A 134 7.45 29.79 1.51
CA THR A 134 7.55 31.25 1.28
C THR A 134 6.30 31.99 1.74
N VAL A 135 5.11 31.46 1.48
CA VAL A 135 3.84 32.01 1.98
C VAL A 135 3.80 31.97 3.51
N LEU A 136 4.11 30.82 4.13
CA LEU A 136 4.10 30.66 5.58
C LEU A 136 5.06 31.65 6.29
N ARG A 137 6.24 31.92 5.71
CA ARG A 137 7.14 32.97 6.19
C ARG A 137 6.51 34.36 6.13
N LYS A 138 5.85 34.73 5.02
CA LYS A 138 5.15 36.01 4.89
C LYS A 138 4.00 36.13 5.89
N THR A 139 3.18 35.09 6.04
CA THR A 139 2.08 35.04 7.02
C THR A 139 2.59 35.15 8.46
N TYR A 140 3.72 34.51 8.79
CA TYR A 140 4.36 34.65 10.10
C TYR A 140 4.82 36.08 10.37
N PHE A 141 5.48 36.74 9.42
CA PHE A 141 5.87 38.15 9.55
C PHE A 141 4.65 39.07 9.73
N LEU A 142 3.57 38.85 8.98
CA LEU A 142 2.32 39.61 9.12
C LEU A 142 1.68 39.40 10.50
N LEU A 143 1.58 38.15 10.98
CA LEU A 143 1.09 37.85 12.33
C LEU A 143 1.96 38.49 13.42
N GLN A 144 3.28 38.49 13.26
CA GLN A 144 4.19 39.16 14.19
C GLN A 144 4.02 40.69 14.18
N HIS A 145 3.72 41.29 13.02
CA HIS A 145 3.39 42.71 12.89
C HIS A 145 2.04 43.03 13.55
N SER A 146 0.96 42.33 13.19
CA SER A 146 -0.36 42.54 13.80
C SER A 146 -0.35 42.32 15.32
N ARG A 147 0.52 41.45 15.85
CA ARG A 147 0.69 41.30 17.30
C ARG A 147 1.34 42.53 17.96
N LYS A 148 2.22 43.26 17.26
CA LYS A 148 2.79 44.52 17.75
C LYS A 148 1.75 45.63 17.77
N GLU A 149 1.04 45.83 16.65
CA GLU A 149 -0.07 46.79 16.54
C GLU A 149 -1.09 46.58 17.67
N LEU A 150 -1.46 45.32 17.95
CA LEU A 150 -2.39 44.98 19.04
C LEU A 150 -1.81 45.20 20.45
N THR A 151 -0.50 45.15 20.65
CA THR A 151 0.11 45.57 21.93
C THR A 151 0.19 47.09 22.06
N GLU A 152 0.50 47.80 20.98
CA GLU A 152 0.58 49.27 20.95
C GLU A 152 -0.82 49.88 21.19
N VAL A 153 -1.85 49.42 20.48
CA VAL A 153 -3.26 49.82 20.73
C VAL A 153 -3.72 49.46 22.15
N LYS A 154 -3.26 48.34 22.72
CA LYS A 154 -3.57 47.97 24.11
C LYS A 154 -2.93 48.97 25.10
N GLU A 155 -1.70 49.40 24.84
CA GLU A 155 -0.99 50.37 25.67
C GLU A 155 -1.64 51.76 25.57
N GLU A 156 -2.07 52.19 24.38
CA GLU A 156 -2.88 53.41 24.19
C GLU A 156 -4.22 53.36 24.95
N VAL A 157 -4.96 52.25 24.87
CA VAL A 157 -6.24 52.08 25.59
C VAL A 157 -6.03 52.10 27.11
N LEU A 158 -4.94 51.52 27.61
CA LEU A 158 -4.59 51.59 29.03
C LEU A 158 -4.22 53.02 29.46
N ALA A 159 -3.43 53.73 28.66
CA ALA A 159 -3.10 55.13 28.92
C ALA A 159 -4.35 56.04 28.91
N MET A 160 -5.26 55.83 27.96
CA MET A 160 -6.54 56.54 27.89
C MET A 160 -7.43 56.26 29.11
N SER A 161 -7.47 55.00 29.58
CA SER A 161 -8.20 54.63 30.80
C SER A 161 -7.66 55.32 32.05
N VAL A 162 -6.34 55.44 32.18
CA VAL A 162 -5.69 56.19 33.27
C VAL A 162 -5.99 57.69 33.17
N HIS A 163 -5.91 58.27 31.97
CA HIS A 163 -6.25 59.67 31.74
C HIS A 163 -7.71 59.99 32.08
N TRP A 164 -8.65 59.15 31.66
CA TRP A 164 -10.07 59.27 31.98
C TRP A 164 -10.34 59.16 33.49
N GLY A 165 -9.64 58.25 34.18
CA GLY A 165 -9.68 58.16 35.65
C GLY A 165 -9.20 59.44 36.33
N SER A 166 -8.14 60.07 35.82
CA SER A 166 -7.65 61.37 36.32
C SER A 166 -8.67 62.49 36.10
N LEU A 167 -9.22 62.61 34.88
CA LEU A 167 -10.20 63.63 34.52
C LEU A 167 -11.49 63.51 35.36
N ASN A 168 -11.98 62.29 35.57
CA ASN A 168 -13.17 62.05 36.39
C ASN A 168 -12.94 62.39 37.88
N ASN A 169 -11.74 62.13 38.41
CA ASN A 169 -11.35 62.54 39.75
C ASN A 169 -11.26 64.08 39.89
N GLU A 170 -10.73 64.77 38.88
CA GLU A 170 -10.68 66.24 38.86
C GLU A 170 -12.09 66.85 38.80
N LEU A 171 -12.96 66.31 37.93
CA LEU A 171 -14.37 66.73 37.83
C LEU A 171 -15.11 66.53 39.16
N LEU A 172 -14.91 65.38 39.83
CA LEU A 172 -15.46 65.13 41.18
C LEU A 172 -14.96 66.14 42.21
N GLN A 173 -13.67 66.50 42.19
CA GLN A 173 -13.12 67.52 43.08
C GLN A 173 -13.72 68.91 42.81
N GLN A 174 -13.92 69.28 41.54
CA GLN A 174 -14.59 70.53 41.16
C GLN A 174 -16.05 70.55 41.63
N VAL A 175 -16.82 69.48 41.40
CA VAL A 175 -18.20 69.36 41.90
C VAL A 175 -18.25 69.46 43.43
N HIS A 176 -17.36 68.76 44.15
CA HIS A 176 -17.27 68.88 45.61
C HIS A 176 -16.81 70.27 46.09
N ALA A 177 -16.03 71.02 45.31
CA ALA A 177 -15.69 72.41 45.62
C ALA A 177 -16.92 73.32 45.45
N THR A 178 -17.64 73.24 44.32
CA THR A 178 -18.86 74.00 44.07
C THR A 178 -19.93 73.72 45.12
N CYS A 179 -20.22 72.46 45.43
CA CYS A 179 -21.20 72.11 46.46
C CYS A 179 -20.83 72.65 47.85
N ARG A 180 -19.53 72.71 48.20
CA ARG A 180 -19.08 73.33 49.46
C ARG A 180 -19.24 74.85 49.46
N ALA A 181 -19.01 75.51 48.32
CA ALA A 181 -19.27 76.95 48.18
C ALA A 181 -20.77 77.27 48.31
N SER A 182 -21.63 76.53 47.60
CA SER A 182 -23.09 76.66 47.73
C SER A 182 -23.58 76.38 49.15
N GLN A 183 -23.01 75.39 49.84
CA GLN A 183 -23.37 75.11 51.23
C GLN A 183 -22.95 76.24 52.18
N ALA A 184 -21.79 76.88 51.95
CA ALA A 184 -21.35 78.04 52.72
C ALA A 184 -22.28 79.25 52.49
N GLU A 185 -22.63 79.53 51.24
CA GLU A 185 -23.58 80.58 50.85
C GLU A 185 -24.96 80.36 51.49
N ILE A 186 -25.47 79.11 51.48
CA ILE A 186 -26.70 78.72 52.19
C ILE A 186 -26.57 79.00 53.70
N THR A 187 -25.43 78.73 54.35
CA THR A 187 -25.25 79.06 55.77
C THR A 187 -25.20 80.56 56.02
N GLU A 188 -24.60 81.36 55.13
CA GLU A 188 -24.57 82.83 55.24
C GLU A 188 -25.98 83.43 55.07
N LEU A 189 -26.76 82.93 54.10
CA LEU A 189 -28.16 83.31 53.90
C LEU A 189 -29.03 82.95 55.12
N ASN A 190 -28.79 81.80 55.77
CA ASN A 190 -29.48 81.44 57.02
C ASN A 190 -29.11 82.36 58.20
N VAL A 191 -27.88 82.87 58.28
CA VAL A 191 -27.49 83.88 59.29
C VAL A 191 -28.15 85.24 58.99
N LYS A 192 -28.24 85.65 57.72
CA LYS A 192 -28.98 86.84 57.30
C LYS A 192 -30.48 86.72 57.60
N LEU A 193 -31.07 85.54 57.35
CA LEU A 193 -32.47 85.23 57.67
C LEU A 193 -32.75 85.37 59.18
N LYS A 194 -31.90 84.82 60.05
CA LYS A 194 -32.06 84.96 61.51
C LYS A 194 -32.01 86.42 61.98
N LYS A 195 -31.14 87.26 61.39
CA LYS A 195 -31.14 88.71 61.66
C LYS A 195 -32.44 89.39 61.21
N SER A 196 -33.00 88.99 60.07
CA SER A 196 -34.28 89.51 59.57
C SER A 196 -35.48 89.06 60.43
N GLN A 197 -35.44 87.84 60.97
CA GLN A 197 -36.47 87.29 61.86
C GLN A 197 -36.57 88.08 63.18
N GLN A 198 -35.43 88.37 63.83
CA GLN A 198 -35.40 89.22 65.03
C GLN A 198 -35.90 90.66 64.78
N GLN A 199 -35.84 91.14 63.54
CA GLN A 199 -36.36 92.45 63.14
C GLN A 199 -37.84 92.42 62.75
N THR A 200 -38.44 91.24 62.50
CA THR A 200 -39.87 91.09 62.21
C THR A 200 -40.71 90.84 63.45
N GLU A 201 -40.19 90.17 64.49
CA GLU A 201 -40.91 89.98 65.77
C GLU A 201 -41.40 91.32 66.37
N CYS A 202 -40.59 92.38 66.26
CA CYS A 202 -40.92 93.74 66.76
C CYS A 202 -42.07 94.43 65.99
N LEU A 203 -42.45 93.93 64.81
CA LEU A 203 -43.58 94.43 64.00
C LEU A 203 -44.78 93.45 64.00
N GLN A 204 -44.63 92.27 64.61
CA GLN A 204 -45.59 91.18 64.52
C GLN A 204 -46.67 91.21 65.64
N ASP A 205 -46.55 92.10 66.61
CA ASP A 205 -47.57 92.32 67.66
C ASP A 205 -48.70 93.28 67.26
N GLN A 206 -48.62 93.95 66.10
CA GLN A 206 -49.69 94.83 65.59
C GLN A 206 -50.51 94.25 64.42
N ASN A 207 -50.20 93.04 63.94
CA ASN A 207 -50.91 92.37 62.82
C ASN A 207 -51.37 90.94 63.13
N LYS A 208 -51.59 90.60 64.41
CA LYS A 208 -51.98 89.25 64.85
C LYS A 208 -53.47 88.89 64.68
N ASP A 209 -54.37 89.86 64.78
CA ASP A 209 -55.77 89.56 65.13
C ASP A 209 -56.76 89.38 63.96
N LEU A 210 -56.38 89.65 62.70
CA LEU A 210 -57.35 89.66 61.58
C LEU A 210 -57.00 88.82 60.34
N GLN A 211 -55.81 88.21 60.24
CA GLN A 211 -55.38 87.49 59.01
C GLN A 211 -55.13 85.98 59.18
N LEU A 212 -55.13 85.45 60.42
CA LEU A 212 -54.78 84.05 60.72
C LEU A 212 -55.82 82.98 60.29
N VAL A 213 -57.01 83.37 59.83
CA VAL A 213 -58.09 82.41 59.48
C VAL A 213 -58.23 82.17 57.97
N SER A 214 -57.75 83.09 57.12
CA SER A 214 -57.98 83.04 55.66
C SER A 214 -56.93 82.21 54.90
N GLU A 215 -55.66 82.28 55.31
CA GLU A 215 -54.53 81.77 54.50
C GLU A 215 -54.23 80.28 54.74
N ALA A 216 -54.61 79.75 55.91
CA ALA A 216 -54.38 78.35 56.29
C ALA A 216 -55.14 77.32 55.42
N ALA A 217 -56.19 77.74 54.72
CA ALA A 217 -56.90 76.91 53.75
C ALA A 217 -56.13 76.82 52.42
N VAL A 218 -55.75 77.97 51.84
CA VAL A 218 -55.14 78.05 50.50
C VAL A 218 -53.78 77.35 50.43
N GLN A 219 -52.98 77.39 51.51
CA GLN A 219 -51.71 76.68 51.54
C GLN A 219 -51.86 75.14 51.48
N LYS A 220 -52.95 74.57 52.03
CA LYS A 220 -53.15 73.12 52.01
C LYS A 220 -53.54 72.58 50.63
N ASP A 221 -54.39 73.30 49.89
CA ASP A 221 -54.78 72.89 48.55
C ASP A 221 -53.58 72.94 47.59
N GLN A 222 -52.74 73.97 47.69
CA GLN A 222 -51.49 74.06 46.93
C GLN A 222 -50.50 72.95 47.31
N GLN A 223 -50.41 72.57 48.59
CA GLN A 223 -49.54 71.49 49.05
C GLN A 223 -50.00 70.11 48.53
N LEU A 224 -51.31 69.87 48.46
CA LEU A 224 -51.89 68.64 47.88
C LEU A 224 -51.74 68.58 46.35
N GLN A 225 -51.91 69.70 45.66
CA GLN A 225 -51.72 69.76 44.21
C GLN A 225 -50.25 69.49 43.82
N ALA A 226 -49.30 69.96 44.64
CA ALA A 226 -47.87 69.70 44.47
C ALA A 226 -47.41 68.28 44.89
N SER A 227 -48.23 67.51 45.64
CA SER A 227 -47.98 66.08 45.86
C SER A 227 -48.51 65.23 44.71
N LEU A 228 -49.71 65.52 44.20
CA LEU A 228 -50.30 64.82 43.04
C LEU A 228 -49.42 64.88 41.78
N GLN A 229 -48.79 66.04 41.51
CA GLN A 229 -47.85 66.17 40.39
C GLN A 229 -46.60 65.30 40.56
N ARG A 230 -46.04 65.20 41.77
CA ARG A 230 -44.90 64.31 42.06
C ARG A 230 -45.27 62.83 41.99
N GLU A 231 -46.47 62.47 42.41
CA GLU A 231 -46.99 61.11 42.30
C GLU A 231 -47.11 60.69 40.82
N ALA A 232 -47.63 61.57 39.95
CA ALA A 232 -47.67 61.34 38.51
C ALA A 232 -46.26 61.26 37.87
N GLU A 233 -45.31 62.12 38.27
CA GLU A 233 -43.91 62.03 37.81
C GLU A 233 -43.23 60.72 38.23
N LEU A 234 -43.44 60.26 39.46
CA LEU A 234 -42.93 58.99 39.96
C LEU A 234 -43.61 57.80 39.26
N GLN A 235 -44.92 57.85 39.03
CA GLN A 235 -45.66 56.81 38.29
C GLN A 235 -45.17 56.69 36.84
N ASN A 236 -44.93 57.82 36.16
CA ASN A 236 -44.33 57.85 34.82
C ASN A 236 -42.90 57.28 34.82
N ARG A 237 -42.07 57.61 35.82
CA ARG A 237 -40.72 57.02 35.98
C ARG A 237 -40.77 55.51 36.21
N CYS A 238 -41.69 55.02 37.05
CA CYS A 238 -41.87 53.59 37.28
C CYS A 238 -42.32 52.86 36.00
N GLN A 239 -43.24 53.44 35.22
CA GLN A 239 -43.67 52.87 33.93
C GLN A 239 -42.52 52.81 32.91
N GLU A 240 -41.70 53.86 32.80
CA GLU A 240 -40.56 53.88 31.89
C GLU A 240 -39.44 52.91 32.35
N GLN A 241 -39.17 52.81 33.65
CA GLN A 241 -38.26 51.79 34.21
C GLN A 241 -38.79 50.35 33.98
N GLN A 242 -40.09 50.12 34.13
CA GLN A 242 -40.71 48.83 33.85
C GLN A 242 -40.62 48.47 32.37
N LYS A 243 -40.82 49.44 31.47
CA LYS A 243 -40.64 49.30 30.02
C LYS A 243 -39.18 49.00 29.65
N GLN A 244 -38.22 49.69 30.23
CA GLN A 244 -36.78 49.40 30.03
C GLN A 244 -36.41 48.00 30.56
N THR A 245 -36.99 47.58 31.69
CA THR A 245 -36.82 46.22 32.24
C THR A 245 -37.38 45.15 31.31
N LEU A 246 -38.54 45.40 30.69
CA LEU A 246 -39.13 44.51 29.68
C LEU A 246 -38.31 44.44 28.40
N ASP A 247 -37.78 45.58 27.93
CA ASP A 247 -36.94 45.63 26.73
C ASP A 247 -35.62 44.87 26.95
N LEU A 248 -34.90 45.13 28.05
CA LEU A 248 -33.69 44.39 28.42
C LEU A 248 -33.94 42.89 28.62
N ASN A 249 -35.09 42.50 29.15
CA ASN A 249 -35.50 41.09 29.25
C ASN A 249 -35.74 40.47 27.85
N SER A 250 -36.29 41.23 26.90
CA SER A 250 -36.42 40.78 25.50
C SER A 250 -35.06 40.62 24.81
N GLN A 251 -34.12 41.56 25.04
CA GLN A 251 -32.76 41.49 24.53
C GLN A 251 -31.99 40.29 25.13
N LEU A 252 -32.11 40.04 26.43
CA LEU A 252 -31.53 38.88 27.10
C LEU A 252 -32.05 37.56 26.50
N LYS A 253 -33.36 37.44 26.27
CA LYS A 253 -33.96 36.25 25.63
C LYS A 253 -33.46 36.06 24.20
N ALA A 254 -33.32 37.14 23.42
CA ALA A 254 -32.76 37.09 22.08
C ALA A 254 -31.27 36.66 22.07
N LEU A 255 -30.47 37.18 23.01
CA LEU A 255 -29.07 36.78 23.20
C LEU A 255 -28.94 35.33 23.66
N GLN A 256 -29.82 34.86 24.54
CA GLN A 256 -29.86 33.47 25.01
C GLN A 256 -30.20 32.50 23.88
N LEU A 257 -31.17 32.84 23.01
CA LEU A 257 -31.51 32.05 21.83
C LEU A 257 -30.36 32.02 20.82
N ASN A 258 -29.68 33.15 20.60
CA ASN A 258 -28.50 33.22 19.74
C ASN A 258 -27.33 32.39 20.30
N LEU A 259 -27.12 32.40 21.63
CA LEU A 259 -26.12 31.56 22.29
C LEU A 259 -26.42 30.07 22.06
N GLN A 260 -27.68 29.64 22.27
CA GLN A 260 -28.12 28.26 22.02
C GLN A 260 -27.91 27.84 20.55
N LYS A 261 -28.18 28.73 19.60
CA LYS A 261 -27.90 28.47 18.18
C LYS A 261 -26.41 28.31 17.91
N VAL A 262 -25.57 29.20 18.43
CA VAL A 262 -24.11 29.15 18.25
C VAL A 262 -23.50 27.91 18.92
N THR A 263 -23.97 27.48 20.08
CA THR A 263 -23.50 26.24 20.73
C THR A 263 -23.91 25.00 19.95
N TYR A 264 -25.12 24.96 19.38
CA TYR A 264 -25.53 23.88 18.47
C TYR A 264 -24.69 23.83 17.19
N GLU A 265 -24.43 24.99 16.56
CA GLU A 265 -23.57 25.08 15.38
C GLU A 265 -22.11 24.68 15.70
N MET A 266 -21.60 25.04 16.88
CA MET A 266 -20.27 24.64 17.37
C MET A 266 -20.18 23.12 17.57
N GLU A 267 -21.13 22.50 18.27
CA GLU A 267 -21.11 21.07 18.56
C GLU A 267 -21.26 20.25 17.25
N LYS A 268 -22.11 20.70 16.32
CA LYS A 268 -22.20 20.14 14.96
C LYS A 268 -20.87 20.24 14.18
N CYS A 269 -20.11 21.32 14.34
CA CYS A 269 -18.78 21.46 13.74
C CYS A 269 -17.77 20.51 14.38
N LYS A 270 -17.82 20.33 15.71
CA LYS A 270 -17.00 19.39 16.47
C LYS A 270 -17.28 17.94 16.05
N ASP A 271 -18.54 17.53 15.90
CA ASP A 271 -18.90 16.21 15.38
C ASP A 271 -18.36 15.97 13.95
N MET A 272 -18.48 16.97 13.07
CA MET A 272 -17.92 16.91 11.72
C MET A 272 -16.40 16.75 11.73
N LEU A 273 -15.70 17.49 12.60
CA LEU A 273 -14.26 17.36 12.80
C LEU A 273 -13.89 15.97 13.34
N MET A 274 -14.63 15.44 14.32
CA MET A 274 -14.38 14.09 14.85
C MET A 274 -14.61 12.99 13.81
N SER A 275 -15.61 13.13 12.92
CA SER A 275 -15.76 12.23 11.76
C SER A 275 -14.56 12.32 10.82
N LYS A 276 -14.14 13.54 10.46
CA LYS A 276 -13.04 13.76 9.51
C LYS A 276 -11.69 13.32 10.08
N THR A 277 -11.44 13.45 11.38
CA THR A 277 -10.28 12.87 12.06
C THR A 277 -10.27 11.35 11.92
N LYS A 278 -11.39 10.66 12.21
CA LYS A 278 -11.50 9.19 12.05
C LYS A 278 -11.29 8.73 10.59
N GLU A 279 -11.80 9.47 9.62
CA GLU A 279 -11.55 9.22 8.19
C GLU A 279 -10.06 9.33 7.85
N ILE A 280 -9.38 10.37 8.36
CA ILE A 280 -7.94 10.59 8.17
C ILE A 280 -7.11 9.49 8.86
N GLU A 281 -7.46 9.08 10.08
CA GLU A 281 -6.81 7.98 10.81
C GLU A 281 -6.95 6.64 10.07
N GLY A 282 -8.12 6.38 9.49
CA GLY A 282 -8.37 5.22 8.62
C GLY A 282 -7.47 5.22 7.39
N GLU A 283 -7.42 6.34 6.66
CA GLU A 283 -6.57 6.49 5.47
C GLU A 283 -5.07 6.44 5.79
N GLN A 284 -4.61 7.05 6.90
CA GLN A 284 -3.23 6.92 7.37
C GLN A 284 -2.87 5.46 7.72
N SER A 285 -3.82 4.70 8.26
CA SER A 285 -3.63 3.29 8.60
C SER A 285 -3.64 2.39 7.36
N ARG A 286 -4.43 2.75 6.34
CA ARG A 286 -4.40 2.12 5.01
C ARG A 286 -3.09 2.43 4.27
N LEU A 287 -2.59 3.67 4.35
CA LEU A 287 -1.32 4.09 3.77
C LEU A 287 -0.14 3.31 4.36
N ARG A 288 -0.02 3.27 5.70
CA ARG A 288 1.03 2.52 6.40
C ARG A 288 1.04 1.03 6.04
N ARG A 289 -0.14 0.42 5.84
CA ARG A 289 -0.25 -0.97 5.37
C ARG A 289 0.31 -1.14 3.95
N LEU A 290 -0.08 -0.26 3.02
CA LEU A 290 0.43 -0.26 1.65
C LEU A 290 1.94 0.04 1.56
N GLU A 291 2.50 0.77 2.51
CA GLU A 291 3.95 1.01 2.62
C GLU A 291 4.69 -0.25 3.09
N LEU A 292 4.18 -0.96 4.09
CA LEU A 292 4.70 -2.25 4.53
C LEU A 292 4.60 -3.33 3.42
N GLU A 293 3.46 -3.40 2.72
CA GLU A 293 3.28 -4.31 1.58
C GLU A 293 4.28 -4.01 0.45
N LYS A 294 4.51 -2.73 0.13
CA LYS A 294 5.53 -2.30 -0.83
C LYS A 294 6.94 -2.68 -0.39
N GLU A 295 7.28 -2.58 0.90
CA GLU A 295 8.59 -2.98 1.41
C GLU A 295 8.78 -4.51 1.35
N VAL A 296 7.76 -5.29 1.68
CA VAL A 296 7.79 -6.77 1.55
C VAL A 296 7.87 -7.21 0.10
N VAL A 297 7.27 -6.47 -0.84
CA VAL A 297 7.44 -6.71 -2.29
C VAL A 297 8.83 -6.30 -2.77
N ARG A 298 9.34 -5.13 -2.35
CA ARG A 298 10.69 -4.64 -2.65
C ARG A 298 11.78 -5.61 -2.16
N SER A 299 11.67 -6.07 -0.92
CA SER A 299 12.61 -7.03 -0.33
C SER A 299 12.61 -8.38 -1.07
N ARG A 300 11.45 -8.86 -1.54
CA ARG A 300 11.36 -10.07 -2.37
C ARG A 300 12.04 -9.88 -3.73
N TYR A 301 11.73 -8.82 -4.47
CA TYR A 301 12.39 -8.55 -5.75
C TYR A 301 13.88 -8.30 -5.60
N SER A 302 14.33 -7.66 -4.52
CA SER A 302 15.76 -7.46 -4.25
C SER A 302 16.51 -8.78 -4.06
N LYS A 303 15.88 -9.78 -3.44
CA LYS A 303 16.46 -11.13 -3.31
C LYS A 303 16.45 -11.87 -4.64
N GLU A 304 15.33 -11.84 -5.37
CA GLU A 304 15.24 -12.50 -6.67
C GLU A 304 16.28 -11.94 -7.66
N VAL A 305 16.49 -10.62 -7.68
CA VAL A 305 17.56 -9.98 -8.47
C VAL A 305 18.93 -10.48 -8.04
N GLN A 306 19.25 -10.48 -6.75
CA GLN A 306 20.53 -11.00 -6.24
C GLN A 306 20.74 -12.48 -6.62
N GLU A 307 19.72 -13.32 -6.48
CA GLU A 307 19.76 -14.73 -6.89
C GLU A 307 20.00 -14.90 -8.40
N LYS A 308 19.48 -14.00 -9.26
CA LYS A 308 19.78 -14.00 -10.71
C LYS A 308 21.19 -13.48 -11.00
N GLU A 309 21.68 -12.49 -10.26
CA GLU A 309 23.04 -11.95 -10.40
C GLU A 309 24.08 -13.00 -10.01
N GLU A 310 23.91 -13.67 -8.87
CA GLU A 310 24.74 -14.79 -8.41
C GLU A 310 24.73 -15.95 -9.42
N ALA A 311 23.55 -16.34 -9.92
CA ALA A 311 23.46 -17.36 -10.97
C ALA A 311 24.15 -16.94 -12.28
N SER A 312 24.04 -15.66 -12.68
CA SER A 312 24.70 -15.11 -13.87
C SER A 312 26.23 -15.15 -13.75
N LEU A 313 26.77 -14.84 -12.57
CA LEU A 313 28.20 -14.96 -12.28
C LEU A 313 28.68 -16.42 -12.39
N LEU A 314 27.95 -17.37 -11.81
CA LEU A 314 28.27 -18.81 -11.92
C LEU A 314 28.24 -19.30 -13.39
N TYR A 315 27.30 -18.81 -14.21
CA TYR A 315 27.32 -19.10 -15.65
C TYR A 315 28.51 -18.44 -16.36
N GLN A 316 28.88 -17.21 -15.99
CA GLN A 316 30.04 -16.52 -16.55
C GLN A 316 31.37 -17.24 -16.23
N GLU A 317 31.53 -17.73 -14.99
CA GLU A 317 32.67 -18.53 -14.56
C GLU A 317 32.71 -19.88 -15.29
N LYS A 318 31.57 -20.57 -15.42
CA LYS A 318 31.46 -21.80 -16.21
C LYS A 318 31.85 -21.58 -17.68
N CYS A 319 31.45 -20.45 -18.27
CA CYS A 319 31.85 -20.10 -19.63
C CYS A 319 33.36 -19.83 -19.74
N LYS A 320 33.99 -19.14 -18.78
CA LYS A 320 35.46 -18.97 -18.73
C LYS A 320 36.18 -20.31 -18.67
N TYR A 321 35.78 -21.19 -17.75
CA TYR A 321 36.35 -22.54 -17.61
C TYR A 321 36.23 -23.36 -18.91
N LEU A 322 35.09 -23.28 -19.60
CA LEU A 322 34.89 -23.98 -20.88
C LEU A 322 35.75 -23.38 -22.01
N MET A 323 35.94 -22.06 -22.05
CA MET A 323 36.88 -21.44 -23.00
C MET A 323 38.33 -21.84 -22.73
N GLU A 324 38.76 -21.88 -21.47
CA GLU A 324 40.09 -22.37 -21.08
C GLU A 324 40.29 -23.84 -21.44
N LYS A 325 39.27 -24.69 -21.27
CA LYS A 325 39.31 -26.10 -21.67
C LYS A 325 39.27 -26.33 -23.19
N LEU A 326 38.64 -25.45 -23.96
CA LEU A 326 38.76 -25.46 -25.42
C LEU A 326 40.17 -25.06 -25.86
N ALA A 327 40.72 -23.96 -25.32
CA ALA A 327 42.08 -23.51 -25.62
C ALA A 327 43.18 -24.51 -25.18
N GLU A 328 42.92 -25.34 -24.18
CA GLU A 328 43.77 -26.50 -23.85
C GLU A 328 43.71 -27.56 -24.96
N LYS A 329 42.51 -27.94 -25.40
CA LYS A 329 42.32 -28.96 -26.44
C LYS A 329 42.81 -28.52 -27.82
N GLU A 330 42.66 -27.24 -28.17
CA GLU A 330 43.25 -26.67 -29.39
C GLU A 330 44.78 -26.81 -29.37
N ARG A 331 45.45 -26.52 -28.24
CA ARG A 331 46.90 -26.70 -28.10
C ARG A 331 47.33 -28.17 -28.14
N GLU A 332 46.60 -29.08 -27.48
CA GLU A 332 46.84 -30.52 -27.59
C GLU A 332 46.71 -31.01 -29.04
N GLU A 333 45.67 -30.55 -29.76
CA GLU A 333 45.43 -30.92 -31.16
C GLU A 333 46.52 -30.37 -32.09
N GLU A 334 46.98 -29.14 -31.90
CA GLU A 334 48.12 -28.60 -32.64
C GLU A 334 49.42 -29.37 -32.35
N GLU A 335 49.68 -29.74 -31.09
CA GLU A 335 50.86 -30.54 -30.73
C GLU A 335 50.80 -31.94 -31.38
N SER A 336 49.62 -32.56 -31.39
CA SER A 336 49.38 -33.81 -32.12
C SER A 336 49.61 -33.65 -33.62
N LYS A 337 49.06 -32.60 -34.26
CA LYS A 337 49.29 -32.27 -35.68
C LYS A 337 50.79 -32.10 -35.99
N ARG A 338 51.53 -31.39 -35.13
CA ARG A 338 53.00 -31.24 -35.25
C ARG A 338 53.69 -32.61 -35.23
N LYS A 339 53.38 -33.47 -34.25
CA LYS A 339 53.93 -34.83 -34.14
C LYS A 339 53.59 -35.70 -35.36
N THR A 340 52.34 -35.67 -35.83
CA THR A 340 51.92 -36.38 -37.04
C THR A 340 52.75 -35.92 -38.25
N SER A 341 52.85 -34.61 -38.49
CA SER A 341 53.60 -34.08 -39.64
C SER A 341 55.10 -34.44 -39.62
N LEU A 342 55.72 -34.55 -38.43
CA LEU A 342 57.08 -35.06 -38.28
C LEU A 342 57.15 -36.54 -38.66
N SER A 343 56.28 -37.40 -38.11
CA SER A 343 56.26 -38.82 -38.46
C SER A 343 55.92 -39.10 -39.92
N GLU A 344 55.09 -38.27 -40.58
CA GLU A 344 54.81 -38.34 -42.02
C GLU A 344 56.06 -38.00 -42.85
N SER A 345 56.85 -37.01 -42.42
CA SER A 345 58.11 -36.66 -43.07
C SER A 345 59.19 -37.74 -42.88
N GLU A 346 59.26 -38.35 -41.70
CA GLU A 346 60.16 -39.47 -41.39
C GLU A 346 59.79 -40.71 -42.22
N LEU A 347 58.50 -41.07 -42.28
CA LEU A 347 57.99 -42.14 -43.15
C LEU A 347 58.36 -41.90 -44.61
N LYS A 348 58.16 -40.67 -45.12
CA LYS A 348 58.48 -40.32 -46.50
C LYS A 348 59.99 -40.40 -46.81
N MET A 349 60.85 -40.05 -45.84
CA MET A 349 62.30 -40.25 -45.96
C MET A 349 62.69 -41.74 -45.95
N LEU A 350 62.01 -42.56 -45.15
CA LEU A 350 62.22 -44.01 -45.13
C LEU A 350 61.72 -44.68 -46.42
N GLU A 351 60.61 -44.22 -47.00
CA GLU A 351 60.12 -44.69 -48.29
C GLU A 351 61.08 -44.40 -49.44
N THR A 352 61.69 -43.20 -49.50
CA THR A 352 62.67 -42.86 -50.54
C THR A 352 63.96 -43.66 -50.38
N ALA A 353 64.47 -43.82 -49.15
CA ALA A 353 65.64 -44.66 -48.87
C ALA A 353 65.36 -46.15 -49.21
N LEU A 354 64.16 -46.65 -48.91
CA LEU A 354 63.73 -48.00 -49.29
C LEU A 354 63.58 -48.16 -50.81
N GLY A 355 63.20 -47.09 -51.53
CA GLY A 355 63.23 -47.04 -52.99
C GLY A 355 64.64 -47.20 -53.54
N GLN A 356 65.57 -46.37 -53.08
CA GLN A 356 66.98 -46.40 -53.47
C GLN A 356 67.61 -47.78 -53.19
N ALA A 357 67.42 -48.34 -51.99
CA ALA A 357 67.93 -49.67 -51.66
C ALA A 357 67.34 -50.80 -52.53
N LYS A 358 66.11 -50.65 -53.04
CA LYS A 358 65.53 -51.61 -54.01
C LYS A 358 66.14 -51.47 -55.41
N GLU A 359 66.47 -50.25 -55.83
CA GLU A 359 67.16 -49.98 -57.09
C GLU A 359 68.60 -50.50 -57.05
N GLU A 360 69.34 -50.25 -55.97
CA GLU A 360 70.67 -50.81 -55.72
C GLU A 360 70.66 -52.35 -55.66
N LEU A 361 69.66 -52.95 -55.00
CA LEU A 361 69.47 -54.41 -55.02
C LEU A 361 69.05 -54.95 -56.39
N SER A 362 68.62 -54.11 -57.33
CA SER A 362 68.34 -54.47 -58.71
C SER A 362 69.61 -54.40 -59.57
N THR A 363 70.39 -53.32 -59.47
CA THR A 363 71.68 -53.18 -60.17
C THR A 363 72.68 -54.24 -59.71
N LEU A 364 72.84 -54.47 -58.40
CA LEU A 364 73.71 -55.51 -57.86
C LEU A 364 73.28 -56.93 -58.30
N LYS A 365 71.99 -57.18 -58.54
CA LYS A 365 71.52 -58.44 -59.13
C LYS A 365 71.92 -58.55 -60.61
N GLN A 366 71.77 -57.48 -61.38
CA GLN A 366 72.18 -57.46 -62.79
C GLN A 366 73.71 -57.61 -62.94
N GLU A 367 74.50 -56.92 -62.11
CA GLU A 367 75.95 -57.08 -62.03
C GLU A 367 76.35 -58.50 -61.65
N ARG A 368 75.66 -59.12 -60.68
CA ARG A 368 75.87 -60.53 -60.32
C ARG A 368 75.52 -61.45 -61.49
N GLU A 369 74.44 -61.21 -62.23
CA GLU A 369 74.04 -62.01 -63.40
C GLU A 369 75.13 -61.92 -64.49
N LEU A 370 75.59 -60.71 -64.81
CA LEU A 370 76.68 -60.45 -65.76
C LEU A 370 78.01 -61.06 -65.30
N MET A 371 78.33 -60.99 -64.01
CA MET A 371 79.50 -61.65 -63.42
C MET A 371 79.38 -63.17 -63.49
N MET A 372 78.20 -63.75 -63.24
CA MET A 372 77.95 -65.19 -63.38
C MET A 372 78.10 -65.64 -64.84
N ILE A 373 77.60 -64.87 -65.80
CA ILE A 373 77.81 -65.14 -67.24
C ILE A 373 79.29 -65.03 -67.61
N SER A 374 80.01 -64.02 -67.11
CA SER A 374 81.46 -63.85 -67.31
C SER A 374 82.26 -65.00 -66.70
N HIS A 375 81.92 -65.42 -65.48
CA HIS A 375 82.52 -66.57 -64.80
C HIS A 375 82.19 -67.88 -65.52
N GLN A 376 80.97 -68.08 -66.03
CA GLN A 376 80.60 -69.26 -66.80
C GLN A 376 81.40 -69.32 -68.11
N ASN A 377 81.47 -68.22 -68.86
CA ASN A 377 82.32 -68.09 -70.05
C ASN A 377 83.80 -68.36 -69.72
N LYS A 378 84.28 -67.91 -68.55
CA LYS A 378 85.65 -68.15 -68.09
C LYS A 378 85.88 -69.60 -67.67
N ILE A 379 84.87 -70.26 -67.08
CA ILE A 379 84.87 -71.68 -66.76
C ILE A 379 84.87 -72.52 -68.04
N GLU A 380 84.13 -72.13 -69.08
CA GLU A 380 84.20 -72.77 -70.41
C GLU A 380 85.58 -72.59 -71.06
N GLN A 381 86.13 -71.36 -71.07
CA GLN A 381 87.52 -71.11 -71.52
C GLN A 381 88.55 -71.93 -70.71
N LEU A 382 88.37 -72.07 -69.41
CA LEU A 382 89.26 -72.85 -68.55
C LEU A 382 89.05 -74.35 -68.74
N ARG A 383 87.83 -74.84 -68.99
CA ARG A 383 87.55 -76.24 -69.38
C ARG A 383 88.18 -76.58 -70.73
N GLU A 384 88.20 -75.64 -71.67
CA GLU A 384 88.90 -75.78 -72.96
C GLU A 384 90.42 -75.75 -72.77
N SER A 385 90.95 -74.77 -72.03
CA SER A 385 92.38 -74.68 -71.71
C SER A 385 92.86 -75.87 -70.86
N ILE A 386 92.00 -76.45 -70.01
CA ILE A 386 92.27 -77.66 -69.25
C ILE A 386 92.17 -78.90 -70.17
N ARG A 387 91.27 -78.98 -71.14
CA ARG A 387 91.35 -80.04 -72.18
C ARG A 387 92.68 -79.97 -72.94
N GLN A 388 93.14 -78.77 -73.28
CA GLN A 388 94.44 -78.54 -73.94
C GLN A 388 95.66 -78.79 -73.04
N LYS A 389 95.54 -78.60 -71.71
CA LYS A 389 96.62 -78.82 -70.72
C LYS A 389 96.63 -80.22 -70.10
N MET A 390 95.49 -80.93 -70.07
CA MET A 390 95.41 -82.36 -69.73
C MET A 390 96.09 -83.23 -70.80
N ALA A 391 96.23 -82.71 -72.03
CA ALA A 391 97.13 -83.28 -73.04
C ALA A 391 98.64 -83.03 -72.74
N ASN A 392 98.99 -82.19 -71.75
CA ASN A 392 100.35 -81.70 -71.48
C ASN A 392 100.67 -81.52 -69.98
N GLY A 393 100.59 -82.61 -69.18
CA GLY A 393 101.46 -82.81 -68.02
C GLY A 393 100.87 -82.66 -66.60
N ASP A 394 100.83 -83.76 -65.85
CA ASP A 394 100.39 -83.90 -64.45
C ASP A 394 101.32 -83.26 -63.37
N SER A 395 102.05 -82.19 -63.70
CA SER A 395 103.04 -81.57 -62.78
C SER A 395 102.43 -80.67 -61.70
N TRP A 396 101.21 -80.14 -61.90
CA TRP A 396 100.66 -79.05 -61.08
C TRP A 396 99.76 -79.46 -59.92
N ARG A 397 99.26 -80.71 -59.91
CA ARG A 397 98.21 -81.21 -58.99
C ARG A 397 98.53 -80.95 -57.52
N GLY A 398 99.66 -81.48 -57.03
CA GLY A 398 100.04 -81.39 -55.62
C GLY A 398 100.32 -79.96 -55.11
N LYS A 399 100.75 -79.04 -55.97
CA LYS A 399 101.00 -77.63 -55.56
C LYS A 399 99.69 -76.86 -55.32
N VAL A 400 98.67 -77.14 -56.13
CA VAL A 400 97.33 -76.55 -55.93
C VAL A 400 96.71 -77.09 -54.64
N GLU A 401 96.85 -78.39 -54.38
CA GLU A 401 96.31 -79.05 -53.19
C GLU A 401 96.93 -78.51 -51.88
N THR A 402 98.24 -78.20 -51.85
CA THR A 402 98.89 -77.61 -50.67
C THR A 402 98.50 -76.16 -50.39
N GLU A 403 98.39 -75.30 -51.41
CA GLU A 403 97.98 -73.91 -51.19
C GLU A 403 96.47 -73.79 -50.89
N LEU A 404 95.64 -74.65 -51.51
CA LEU A 404 94.22 -74.74 -51.20
C LEU A 404 93.96 -75.19 -49.75
N ALA A 405 94.85 -76.00 -49.16
CA ALA A 405 94.80 -76.35 -47.74
C ALA A 405 95.10 -75.13 -46.83
N LYS A 406 96.11 -74.31 -47.18
CA LYS A 406 96.44 -73.08 -46.44
C LYS A 406 95.34 -72.03 -46.52
N GLU A 407 94.80 -71.76 -47.71
CA GLU A 407 93.67 -70.83 -47.91
C GLU A 407 92.45 -71.24 -47.08
N ARG A 408 92.15 -72.55 -47.04
CA ARG A 408 91.05 -73.07 -46.21
C ARG A 408 91.31 -72.84 -44.73
N ALA A 409 92.51 -73.14 -44.24
CA ALA A 409 92.89 -72.91 -42.84
C ALA A 409 92.79 -71.43 -42.45
N GLN A 410 93.31 -70.53 -43.30
CA GLN A 410 93.22 -69.08 -43.06
C GLN A 410 91.77 -68.61 -43.01
N ARG A 411 90.96 -68.93 -44.02
CA ARG A 411 89.54 -68.54 -44.05
C ARG A 411 88.73 -69.11 -42.89
N THR A 412 89.07 -70.29 -42.36
CA THR A 412 88.44 -70.79 -41.12
C THR A 412 88.86 -70.03 -39.87
N SER A 413 90.08 -69.48 -39.83
CA SER A 413 90.54 -68.58 -38.76
C SER A 413 89.81 -67.23 -38.83
N ASP A 414 89.77 -66.61 -40.00
CA ASP A 414 89.13 -65.30 -40.23
C ASP A 414 87.61 -65.35 -39.94
N LEU A 415 86.96 -66.46 -40.33
CA LEU A 415 85.56 -66.73 -40.00
C LEU A 415 85.33 -66.94 -38.50
N HIS A 416 86.28 -67.57 -37.79
CA HIS A 416 86.18 -67.73 -36.34
C HIS A 416 86.32 -66.39 -35.60
N GLU A 417 87.27 -65.55 -36.02
CA GLU A 417 87.49 -64.22 -35.44
C GLU A 417 86.30 -63.28 -35.67
N THR A 418 85.73 -63.27 -36.88
CA THR A 418 84.52 -62.47 -37.19
C THR A 418 83.29 -62.96 -36.42
N VAL A 419 83.11 -64.27 -36.25
CA VAL A 419 82.04 -64.84 -35.40
C VAL A 419 82.24 -64.48 -33.91
N LEU A 420 83.47 -64.32 -33.42
CA LEU A 420 83.72 -63.83 -32.07
C LEU A 420 83.40 -62.34 -31.91
N LYS A 421 83.78 -61.49 -32.87
CA LYS A 421 83.45 -60.05 -32.87
C LYS A 421 81.94 -59.81 -32.85
N LEU A 422 81.20 -60.46 -33.75
CA LEU A 422 79.73 -60.38 -33.80
C LEU A 422 79.05 -60.85 -32.50
N LYS A 423 79.64 -61.80 -31.76
CA LYS A 423 79.13 -62.23 -30.45
C LYS A 423 79.38 -61.20 -29.36
N GLU A 424 80.54 -60.54 -29.38
CA GLU A 424 80.87 -59.47 -28.42
C GLU A 424 79.99 -58.23 -28.67
N GLU A 425 79.83 -57.83 -29.94
CA GLU A 425 78.91 -56.77 -30.38
C GLU A 425 77.46 -57.06 -29.96
N ALA A 426 76.95 -58.27 -30.22
CA ALA A 426 75.62 -58.68 -29.81
C ALA A 426 75.44 -58.72 -28.28
N ARG A 427 76.48 -59.05 -27.51
CA ARG A 427 76.42 -58.95 -26.04
C ARG A 427 76.36 -57.49 -25.60
N MET A 428 77.18 -56.62 -26.18
CA MET A 428 77.21 -55.20 -25.87
C MET A 428 75.86 -54.52 -26.14
N GLU A 429 75.19 -54.81 -27.26
CA GLU A 429 73.86 -54.24 -27.54
C GLU A 429 72.80 -54.75 -26.54
N VAL A 430 72.83 -56.03 -26.16
CA VAL A 430 71.95 -56.58 -25.12
C VAL A 430 72.22 -55.97 -23.74
N ASP A 431 73.48 -55.66 -23.42
CA ASP A 431 73.85 -54.98 -22.17
C ASP A 431 73.43 -53.48 -22.20
N ILE A 432 73.50 -52.82 -23.36
CA ILE A 432 73.02 -51.45 -23.59
C ILE A 432 71.49 -51.37 -23.45
N GLU A 433 70.73 -52.25 -24.12
CA GLU A 433 69.27 -52.33 -23.96
C GLU A 433 68.88 -52.63 -22.51
N ARG A 434 69.56 -53.58 -21.85
CA ARG A 434 69.37 -53.86 -20.43
C ARG A 434 69.57 -52.62 -19.55
N GLN A 435 70.55 -51.76 -19.86
CA GLN A 435 70.74 -50.50 -19.15
C GLN A 435 69.59 -49.51 -19.41
N LYS A 436 69.17 -49.30 -20.67
CA LYS A 436 68.01 -48.45 -21.02
C LYS A 436 66.74 -48.87 -20.26
N TYR A 437 66.43 -50.16 -20.21
CA TYR A 437 65.29 -50.67 -19.45
C TYR A 437 65.45 -50.47 -17.93
N GLN A 438 66.65 -50.64 -17.37
CA GLN A 438 66.90 -50.37 -15.95
C GLN A 438 66.75 -48.88 -15.59
N GLU A 439 67.16 -47.97 -16.47
CA GLU A 439 66.96 -46.53 -16.28
C GLU A 439 65.50 -46.13 -16.38
N LEU A 440 64.76 -46.69 -17.33
CA LEU A 440 63.31 -46.50 -17.46
C LEU A 440 62.56 -47.03 -16.23
N ILE A 441 62.94 -48.18 -15.68
CA ILE A 441 62.38 -48.71 -14.43
C ILE A 441 62.69 -47.78 -13.25
N LYS A 442 63.94 -47.29 -13.12
CA LYS A 442 64.30 -46.31 -12.06
C LYS A 442 63.48 -45.03 -12.19
N LYS A 443 63.26 -44.53 -13.41
CA LYS A 443 62.41 -43.36 -13.67
C LYS A 443 60.98 -43.58 -13.20
N TYR A 444 60.32 -44.67 -13.61
CA TYR A 444 58.94 -44.95 -13.19
C TYR A 444 58.81 -45.22 -11.68
N LEU A 445 59.83 -45.81 -11.03
CA LEU A 445 59.86 -45.93 -9.57
C LEU A 445 59.92 -44.56 -8.89
N LYS A 446 60.77 -43.65 -9.37
CA LYS A 446 60.88 -42.28 -8.85
C LYS A 446 59.61 -41.45 -9.08
N GLU A 447 59.01 -41.54 -10.26
CA GLU A 447 57.71 -40.89 -10.57
C GLU A 447 56.59 -41.43 -9.66
N LYS A 448 56.57 -42.75 -9.39
CA LYS A 448 55.66 -43.34 -8.42
C LYS A 448 55.89 -42.80 -7.01
N GLU A 449 57.14 -42.72 -6.55
CA GLU A 449 57.48 -42.19 -5.22
C GLU A 449 57.08 -40.72 -5.07
N GLU A 450 57.31 -39.90 -6.10
CA GLU A 450 56.92 -38.48 -6.13
C GLU A 450 55.40 -38.30 -6.10
N LEU A 451 54.64 -39.08 -6.89
CA LEU A 451 53.18 -39.08 -6.84
C LEU A 451 52.65 -39.59 -5.50
N GLN A 452 53.26 -40.64 -4.94
CA GLN A 452 52.90 -41.21 -3.63
C GLN A 452 53.22 -40.24 -2.47
N ALA A 453 54.16 -39.31 -2.64
CA ALA A 453 54.41 -38.20 -1.70
C ALA A 453 53.45 -37.01 -1.89
N GLN A 454 52.96 -36.77 -3.13
CA GLN A 454 52.00 -35.68 -3.42
C GLN A 454 50.57 -36.00 -2.95
N VAL A 455 50.13 -37.26 -3.00
CA VAL A 455 48.77 -37.63 -2.57
C VAL A 455 48.47 -37.24 -1.10
N PRO A 456 49.35 -37.54 -0.11
CA PRO A 456 49.14 -37.09 1.27
C PRO A 456 49.10 -35.56 1.46
N SER A 457 49.90 -34.80 0.72
CA SER A 457 49.94 -33.33 0.87
C SER A 457 48.72 -32.65 0.25
N LEU A 458 48.23 -33.15 -0.89
CA LEU A 458 46.96 -32.72 -1.49
C LEU A 458 45.76 -33.08 -0.60
N LEU A 459 45.74 -34.29 -0.02
CA LEU A 459 44.70 -34.70 0.93
C LEU A 459 44.72 -33.84 2.20
N ALA A 460 45.91 -33.54 2.75
CA ALA A 460 46.04 -32.66 3.92
C ALA A 460 45.56 -31.22 3.61
N ALA A 461 45.92 -30.67 2.45
CA ALA A 461 45.47 -29.36 2.02
C ALA A 461 43.94 -29.29 1.84
N ALA A 462 43.35 -30.27 1.13
CA ALA A 462 41.90 -30.36 0.95
C ALA A 462 41.17 -30.52 2.30
N THR A 463 41.69 -31.37 3.19
CA THR A 463 41.13 -31.58 4.54
C THR A 463 41.18 -30.29 5.37
N LYS A 464 42.27 -29.53 5.29
CA LYS A 464 42.40 -28.24 5.98
C LYS A 464 41.37 -27.22 5.48
N THR A 465 41.20 -27.09 4.16
CA THR A 465 40.19 -26.19 3.57
C THR A 465 38.76 -26.60 3.94
N LEU A 466 38.46 -27.90 3.96
CA LEU A 466 37.16 -28.40 4.41
C LEU A 466 36.93 -28.14 5.91
N GLN A 467 37.94 -28.32 6.76
CA GLN A 467 37.85 -28.00 8.19
C GLN A 467 37.62 -26.49 8.41
N GLU A 468 38.30 -25.63 7.66
CA GLU A 468 38.10 -24.17 7.72
C GLU A 468 36.68 -23.77 7.29
N GLN A 469 36.11 -24.44 6.28
CA GLN A 469 34.72 -24.25 5.87
C GLN A 469 33.72 -24.76 6.92
N VAL A 470 33.96 -25.92 7.53
CA VAL A 470 33.12 -26.46 8.63
C VAL A 470 33.13 -25.49 9.82
N ASN A 471 34.30 -25.09 10.30
CA ASN A 471 34.44 -24.13 11.42
C ASN A 471 33.71 -22.81 11.12
N HIS A 472 33.77 -22.33 9.88
CA HIS A 472 33.07 -21.10 9.45
C HIS A 472 31.53 -21.26 9.42
N LEU A 473 31.04 -22.44 9.03
CA LEU A 473 29.61 -22.77 9.06
C LEU A 473 29.11 -22.98 10.48
N GLU A 474 29.91 -23.59 11.37
CA GLU A 474 29.60 -23.73 12.80
C GLU A 474 29.52 -22.37 13.49
N LEU A 475 30.46 -21.45 13.21
CA LEU A 475 30.41 -20.07 13.72
C LEU A 475 29.14 -19.34 13.25
N LYS A 476 28.80 -19.43 11.95
CA LYS A 476 27.55 -18.88 11.40
C LYS A 476 26.30 -19.49 12.04
N LEU A 477 26.31 -20.80 12.33
CA LEU A 477 25.22 -21.49 13.01
C LEU A 477 25.09 -21.02 14.48
N GLN A 478 26.20 -20.77 15.16
CA GLN A 478 26.22 -20.22 16.52
C GLN A 478 25.70 -18.77 16.54
N GLU A 479 26.17 -17.89 15.65
CA GLU A 479 25.63 -16.53 15.48
C GLU A 479 24.12 -16.54 15.21
N ALA A 480 23.65 -17.42 14.32
CA ALA A 480 22.24 -17.55 14.00
C ALA A 480 21.41 -18.01 15.21
N ARG A 481 21.95 -18.91 16.05
CA ARG A 481 21.32 -19.35 17.31
C ARG A 481 21.23 -18.19 18.31
N SER A 482 22.30 -17.45 18.55
CA SER A 482 22.30 -16.29 19.46
C SER A 482 21.30 -15.22 19.02
N ARG A 483 21.26 -14.89 17.72
CA ARG A 483 20.28 -13.93 17.16
C ARG A 483 18.83 -14.45 17.21
N LEU A 484 18.61 -15.75 17.38
CA LEU A 484 17.28 -16.32 17.60
C LEU A 484 16.88 -16.28 19.07
N THR A 485 17.80 -16.52 20.02
CA THR A 485 17.51 -16.37 21.46
C THR A 485 17.27 -14.90 21.82
N GLU A 486 18.12 -13.97 21.38
CA GLU A 486 17.91 -12.52 21.57
C GLU A 486 16.53 -12.04 21.08
N ARG A 487 16.05 -12.62 19.97
CA ARG A 487 14.72 -12.35 19.41
C ARG A 487 13.57 -13.04 20.13
N ALA A 488 13.83 -14.13 20.86
CA ALA A 488 12.86 -14.75 21.74
C ALA A 488 12.74 -13.92 23.03
N ASP A 489 13.87 -13.63 23.69
CA ASP A 489 13.96 -12.84 24.92
C ASP A 489 13.29 -11.45 24.74
N SER A 490 13.58 -10.77 23.62
CA SER A 490 12.96 -9.49 23.26
C SER A 490 11.43 -9.57 23.10
N LYS A 491 10.92 -10.67 22.54
CA LYS A 491 9.47 -10.92 22.42
C LYS A 491 8.83 -11.29 23.75
N ASP A 492 9.51 -12.06 24.60
CA ASP A 492 8.98 -12.39 25.91
C ASP A 492 8.92 -11.16 26.83
N LEU A 493 9.86 -10.22 26.68
CA LEU A 493 9.77 -8.89 27.30
C LEU A 493 8.60 -8.07 26.74
N GLU A 494 8.37 -8.08 25.42
CA GLU A 494 7.20 -7.43 24.79
C GLU A 494 5.88 -8.04 25.28
N ILE A 495 5.78 -9.37 25.34
CA ILE A 495 4.62 -10.12 25.86
C ILE A 495 4.38 -9.81 27.34
N GLN A 496 5.43 -9.71 28.16
CA GLN A 496 5.31 -9.29 29.57
C GLN A 496 4.84 -7.84 29.71
N SER A 497 5.28 -6.94 28.83
CA SER A 497 4.83 -5.55 28.78
C SER A 497 3.35 -5.46 28.40
N LEU A 498 2.95 -6.15 27.32
CA LEU A 498 1.56 -6.20 26.86
C LEU A 498 0.62 -6.83 27.91
N LYS A 499 1.06 -7.89 28.61
CA LYS A 499 0.30 -8.47 29.73
C LYS A 499 0.03 -7.46 30.85
N LYS A 500 1.02 -6.63 31.23
CA LYS A 500 0.83 -5.56 32.23
C LYS A 500 -0.20 -4.53 31.76
N VAL A 501 -0.10 -4.07 30.52
CA VAL A 501 -1.06 -3.12 29.92
C VAL A 501 -2.46 -3.72 29.87
N VAL A 502 -2.61 -5.00 29.53
CA VAL A 502 -3.92 -5.70 29.57
C VAL A 502 -4.48 -5.69 30.99
N THR A 503 -3.72 -6.10 32.00
CA THR A 503 -4.20 -6.09 33.41
C THR A 503 -4.53 -4.68 33.93
N GLU A 504 -3.84 -3.65 33.43
CA GLU A 504 -4.16 -2.26 33.75
C GLU A 504 -5.47 -1.80 33.08
N LEU A 505 -5.71 -2.19 31.83
CA LEU A 505 -6.96 -1.89 31.12
C LEU A 505 -8.15 -2.68 31.70
N GLU A 506 -7.95 -3.93 32.11
CA GLU A 506 -8.96 -4.76 32.78
C GLU A 506 -9.37 -4.18 34.13
N SER A 507 -8.40 -3.75 34.95
CA SER A 507 -8.68 -3.12 36.25
C SER A 507 -9.33 -1.74 36.12
N ARG A 508 -8.91 -0.92 35.13
CA ARG A 508 -9.60 0.33 34.78
C ARG A 508 -11.04 0.07 34.33
N LEU A 509 -11.27 -0.91 33.44
CA LEU A 509 -12.61 -1.27 32.96
C LEU A 509 -13.52 -1.75 34.10
N HIS A 510 -13.00 -2.57 35.01
CA HIS A 510 -13.75 -3.00 36.20
C HIS A 510 -14.09 -1.82 37.12
N ASN A 511 -13.15 -0.88 37.31
CA ASN A 511 -13.41 0.33 38.10
C ASN A 511 -14.51 1.21 37.48
N GLU A 512 -14.48 1.42 36.16
CA GLU A 512 -15.55 2.17 35.48
C GLU A 512 -16.90 1.44 35.49
N GLN A 513 -16.92 0.11 35.40
CA GLN A 513 -18.16 -0.65 35.59
C GLN A 513 -18.72 -0.47 37.01
N ASN A 514 -17.88 -0.57 38.04
CA ASN A 514 -18.29 -0.34 39.43
C ASN A 514 -18.81 1.11 39.63
N ASN A 515 -18.18 2.11 38.99
CA ASN A 515 -18.66 3.51 39.00
C ASN A 515 -20.06 3.62 38.36
N ILE A 516 -20.25 3.00 37.20
CA ILE A 516 -21.54 2.99 36.47
C ILE A 516 -22.62 2.31 37.31
N ASP A 517 -22.31 1.20 37.97
CA ASP A 517 -23.27 0.47 38.81
C ASP A 517 -23.67 1.29 40.05
N VAL A 518 -22.71 1.98 40.69
CA VAL A 518 -22.97 2.91 41.80
C VAL A 518 -23.84 4.10 41.35
N MET A 519 -23.48 4.77 40.25
CA MET A 519 -24.28 5.88 39.71
C MET A 519 -25.69 5.44 39.30
N SER A 520 -25.84 4.23 38.76
CA SER A 520 -27.13 3.68 38.36
C SER A 520 -28.03 3.40 39.57
N GLU A 521 -27.48 2.86 40.65
CA GLU A 521 -28.22 2.63 41.90
C GLU A 521 -28.55 3.94 42.64
N GLU A 522 -27.71 4.97 42.52
CA GLU A 522 -27.99 6.31 43.05
C GLU A 522 -29.12 7.02 42.27
N LEU A 523 -29.07 7.00 40.93
CA LEU A 523 -30.16 7.46 40.07
C LEU A 523 -31.47 6.69 40.31
N ARG A 524 -31.39 5.39 40.59
CA ARG A 524 -32.56 4.57 40.92
C ARG A 524 -33.21 5.01 42.24
N LYS A 525 -32.41 5.33 43.26
CA LYS A 525 -32.88 5.86 44.56
C LYS A 525 -33.48 7.26 44.41
N GLU A 526 -32.84 8.17 43.68
CA GLU A 526 -33.39 9.50 43.42
C GLU A 526 -34.73 9.42 42.68
N THR A 527 -34.80 8.60 41.62
CA THR A 527 -36.04 8.35 40.88
C THR A 527 -37.15 7.79 41.78
N GLN A 528 -36.81 6.86 42.68
CA GLN A 528 -37.78 6.34 43.65
C GLN A 528 -38.27 7.44 44.62
N SER A 529 -37.36 8.21 45.23
CA SER A 529 -37.70 9.33 46.13
C SER A 529 -38.63 10.34 45.43
N LYS A 530 -38.31 10.73 44.20
CA LYS A 530 -39.13 11.65 43.41
C LYS A 530 -40.50 11.05 43.04
N SER A 531 -40.59 9.73 42.85
CA SER A 531 -41.88 9.04 42.67
C SER A 531 -42.74 9.01 43.95
N GLU A 532 -42.10 9.06 45.13
CA GLU A 532 -42.76 9.08 46.44
C GLU A 532 -43.24 10.51 46.78
N GLU A 533 -42.39 11.53 46.55
CA GLU A 533 -42.77 12.95 46.63
C GLU A 533 -43.93 13.32 45.69
N MET A 534 -43.88 12.86 44.43
CA MET A 534 -44.98 13.08 43.48
C MET A 534 -46.29 12.42 43.93
N ARG A 535 -46.20 11.31 44.68
CA ARG A 535 -47.38 10.60 45.18
C ARG A 535 -48.01 11.33 46.36
N SER A 536 -47.23 11.85 47.30
CA SER A 536 -47.77 12.66 48.40
C SER A 536 -48.38 13.97 47.90
N LEU A 537 -47.70 14.68 46.98
CA LEU A 537 -48.23 15.90 46.37
C LEU A 537 -49.53 15.65 45.58
N SER A 538 -49.67 14.50 44.93
CA SER A 538 -50.92 14.11 44.27
C SER A 538 -52.06 13.90 45.27
N GLN A 539 -51.78 13.25 46.41
CA GLN A 539 -52.74 13.04 47.49
C GLN A 539 -53.13 14.35 48.20
N GLU A 540 -52.19 15.27 48.38
CA GLU A 540 -52.46 16.62 48.91
C GLU A 540 -53.35 17.44 47.97
N LEU A 541 -53.11 17.39 46.65
CA LEU A 541 -53.98 18.04 45.65
C LEU A 541 -55.39 17.44 45.61
N GLU A 542 -55.51 16.12 45.73
CA GLU A 542 -56.79 15.42 45.79
C GLU A 542 -57.58 15.81 47.06
N GLN A 543 -56.92 15.87 48.23
CA GLN A 543 -57.52 16.36 49.47
C GLN A 543 -57.95 17.84 49.39
N LEU A 544 -57.14 18.71 48.79
CA LEU A 544 -57.48 20.13 48.63
C LEU A 544 -58.62 20.35 47.62
N THR A 545 -58.72 19.52 46.59
CA THR A 545 -59.83 19.54 45.64
C THR A 545 -61.13 19.08 46.32
N GLU A 546 -61.06 18.04 47.14
CA GLU A 546 -62.21 17.57 47.93
C GLU A 546 -62.69 18.61 48.95
N GLN A 547 -61.77 19.29 49.66
CA GLN A 547 -62.10 20.41 50.55
C GLN A 547 -62.71 21.60 49.78
N LEU A 548 -62.22 21.90 48.58
CA LEU A 548 -62.77 22.96 47.73
C LEU A 548 -64.19 22.61 47.25
N ASN A 549 -64.43 21.36 46.86
CA ASN A 549 -65.75 20.86 46.48
C ASN A 549 -66.74 21.02 47.65
N GLN A 550 -66.38 20.54 48.85
CA GLN A 550 -67.21 20.63 50.05
C GLN A 550 -67.52 22.10 50.42
N ALA A 551 -66.51 22.97 50.41
CA ALA A 551 -66.70 24.41 50.66
C ALA A 551 -67.58 25.08 49.59
N GLN A 552 -67.56 24.60 48.34
CA GLN A 552 -68.41 25.09 47.26
C GLN A 552 -69.85 24.56 47.36
N GLU A 553 -70.05 23.32 47.79
CA GLU A 553 -71.37 22.76 48.12
C GLU A 553 -72.02 23.50 49.29
N GLU A 554 -71.27 23.77 50.37
CA GLU A 554 -71.70 24.64 51.47
C GLU A 554 -72.08 26.04 50.97
N ASN A 555 -71.28 26.63 50.07
CA ASN A 555 -71.58 27.95 49.51
C ASN A 555 -72.87 27.92 48.67
N CYS A 556 -73.08 26.90 47.85
CA CYS A 556 -74.32 26.70 47.09
C CYS A 556 -75.53 26.50 48.00
N PHE A 557 -75.39 25.71 49.08
CA PHE A 557 -76.46 25.51 50.07
C PHE A 557 -76.81 26.82 50.81
N LEU A 558 -75.81 27.61 51.19
CA LEU A 558 -76.01 28.92 51.80
C LEU A 558 -76.62 29.93 50.82
N GLN A 559 -76.20 29.95 49.55
CA GLN A 559 -76.81 30.79 48.51
C GLN A 559 -78.28 30.42 48.28
N GLU A 560 -78.61 29.13 48.21
CA GLU A 560 -80.00 28.64 48.08
C GLU A 560 -80.84 28.96 49.32
N THR A 561 -80.27 28.86 50.52
CA THR A 561 -80.92 29.27 51.78
C THR A 561 -81.21 30.77 51.79
N VAL A 562 -80.23 31.60 51.42
CA VAL A 562 -80.39 33.06 51.31
C VAL A 562 -81.38 33.43 50.20
N ARG A 563 -81.43 32.67 49.08
CA ARG A 563 -82.43 32.87 48.03
C ARG A 563 -83.85 32.67 48.55
N ARG A 564 -84.11 31.57 49.27
CA ARG A 564 -85.43 31.29 49.88
C ARG A 564 -85.80 32.31 50.94
N GLU A 565 -84.89 32.68 51.83
CA GLU A 565 -85.09 33.77 52.80
C GLU A 565 -85.39 35.12 52.10
N CYS A 566 -84.79 35.41 50.95
CA CYS A 566 -85.13 36.59 50.15
C CYS A 566 -86.51 36.49 49.50
N GLU A 567 -86.92 35.31 49.03
CA GLU A 567 -88.23 35.06 48.41
C GLU A 567 -89.36 35.09 49.46
N GLU A 568 -89.21 34.41 50.59
CA GLU A 568 -90.15 34.48 51.72
C GLU A 568 -90.31 35.92 52.24
N ARG A 569 -89.21 36.69 52.33
CA ARG A 569 -89.26 38.11 52.69
C ARG A 569 -89.89 38.98 51.59
N TYR A 570 -89.76 38.61 50.32
CA TYR A 570 -90.43 39.29 49.21
C TYR A 570 -91.94 39.07 49.28
N GLU A 571 -92.39 37.81 49.41
CA GLU A 571 -93.80 37.44 49.59
C GLU A 571 -94.41 38.11 50.84
N LEU A 572 -93.70 38.11 51.98
CA LEU A 572 -94.12 38.82 53.19
C LEU A 572 -94.20 40.35 52.98
N THR A 573 -93.30 40.93 52.18
CA THR A 573 -93.32 42.36 51.84
C THR A 573 -94.45 42.70 50.87
N GLU A 574 -94.76 41.82 49.94
CA GLU A 574 -95.87 41.95 49.00
C GLU A 574 -97.22 41.82 49.72
N ALA A 575 -97.38 40.83 50.61
CA ALA A 575 -98.56 40.74 51.47
C ALA A 575 -98.73 41.99 52.35
N LEU A 576 -97.63 42.57 52.85
CA LEU A 576 -97.63 43.84 53.57
C LEU A 576 -97.96 45.07 52.69
N SER A 577 -97.63 45.06 51.39
CA SER A 577 -98.02 46.14 50.48
C SER A 577 -99.50 46.02 50.10
N GLN A 578 -99.98 44.83 49.77
CA GLN A 578 -101.40 44.57 49.50
C GLN A 578 -102.29 44.94 50.70
N ALA A 579 -101.89 44.59 51.93
CA ALA A 579 -102.58 45.01 53.16
C ALA A 579 -102.55 46.53 53.39
N ARG A 580 -101.51 47.23 52.92
CA ARG A 580 -101.42 48.71 52.97
C ARG A 580 -102.30 49.38 51.91
N GLU A 581 -102.44 48.82 50.72
CA GLU A 581 -103.33 49.34 49.69
C GLU A 581 -104.80 49.21 50.10
N GLN A 582 -105.20 48.05 50.66
CA GLN A 582 -106.53 47.87 51.25
C GLN A 582 -106.84 48.90 52.37
N LEU A 583 -105.84 49.26 53.18
CA LEU A 583 -105.94 50.33 54.19
C LEU A 583 -105.94 51.77 53.62
N LEU A 584 -105.52 51.97 52.37
CA LEU A 584 -105.53 53.27 51.69
C LEU A 584 -106.83 53.49 50.91
N GLU A 585 -107.41 52.46 50.30
CA GLU A 585 -108.72 52.54 49.66
C GLU A 585 -109.84 52.88 50.67
N LEU A 586 -109.80 52.26 51.86
CA LEU A 586 -110.73 52.55 52.97
C LEU A 586 -110.63 53.98 53.54
N LYS A 587 -109.67 54.81 53.10
CA LYS A 587 -109.37 56.12 53.71
C LYS A 587 -109.76 57.33 52.85
N LYS A 588 -110.55 57.15 51.78
CA LYS A 588 -111.01 58.22 50.87
C LYS A 588 -112.50 58.59 50.96
N LEU A 589 -113.26 58.01 51.88
CA LEU A 589 -114.68 58.33 52.11
C LEU A 589 -114.99 58.57 53.59
N GLY A 590 -115.67 59.69 53.87
CA GLY A 590 -116.14 60.06 55.21
C GLY A 590 -115.14 60.89 56.04
N GLY A 591 -115.65 61.87 56.79
CA GLY A 591 -114.84 62.67 57.71
C GLY A 591 -115.69 63.54 58.65
N GLY A 592 -115.09 63.96 59.77
CA GLY A 592 -115.69 64.91 60.72
C GLY A 592 -115.50 64.56 62.20
N ARG A 593 -114.65 65.34 62.88
CA ARG A 593 -114.86 66.06 64.18
C ARG A 593 -115.75 65.46 65.30
N PRO A 594 -115.59 65.91 66.57
CA PRO A 594 -114.38 66.37 67.28
C PRO A 594 -114.36 65.85 68.76
N PHE A 595 -113.87 66.67 69.72
CA PHE A 595 -113.65 66.42 71.16
C PHE A 595 -112.41 65.54 71.46
N SER A 596 -111.45 65.88 72.34
CA SER A 596 -111.44 66.64 73.63
C SER A 596 -112.10 65.82 74.75
N GLN A 597 -111.59 65.70 75.98
CA GLN A 597 -110.53 66.38 76.74
C GLN A 597 -109.93 65.32 77.73
N GLN A 598 -108.83 65.49 78.48
CA GLN A 598 -108.65 66.35 79.66
C GLN A 598 -107.18 66.12 80.18
N THR A 599 -106.34 67.15 80.37
CA THR A 599 -105.90 67.75 81.68
C THR A 599 -104.95 66.91 82.55
N LEU A 600 -103.99 67.42 83.35
CA LEU A 600 -103.37 68.75 83.64
C LEU A 600 -101.97 68.38 84.23
N SER A 601 -100.81 68.96 83.85
CA SER A 601 -100.25 70.28 84.26
C SER A 601 -99.80 70.37 85.75
N PRO A 602 -98.99 71.37 86.17
CA PRO A 602 -97.78 71.92 85.51
C PRO A 602 -96.61 72.25 86.48
N GLY A 603 -95.43 72.55 85.92
CA GLY A 603 -94.50 73.55 86.48
C GLY A 603 -92.99 73.19 86.42
N SER A 604 -92.05 74.14 86.55
CA SER A 604 -92.06 75.57 86.18
C SER A 604 -90.64 76.14 86.30
N LEU A 605 -90.12 76.76 85.22
CA LEU A 605 -89.04 77.78 85.19
C LEU A 605 -87.62 77.48 85.76
N ARG A 606 -86.62 77.66 84.86
CA ARG A 606 -85.25 78.21 85.09
C ARG A 606 -84.24 77.32 85.86
N THR A 607 -82.92 77.36 85.62
CA THR A 607 -82.05 78.08 84.64
C THR A 607 -80.69 77.36 84.50
N SER A 608 -80.00 77.53 83.35
CA SER A 608 -78.55 77.22 83.12
C SER A 608 -78.10 75.75 83.27
N SER A 609 -77.05 75.24 82.59
CA SER A 609 -76.19 75.79 81.52
C SER A 609 -75.34 74.67 80.85
N VAL A 610 -74.72 74.99 79.69
CA VAL A 610 -73.48 74.39 79.14
C VAL A 610 -73.50 72.98 78.50
N SER A 611 -72.79 72.90 77.35
CA SER A 611 -72.26 71.73 76.63
C SER A 611 -73.21 70.75 75.92
N SER A 612 -72.78 70.36 74.71
CA SER A 612 -73.48 69.46 73.78
C SER A 612 -72.63 68.23 73.40
N SER A 613 -73.27 67.21 72.84
CA SER A 613 -72.66 66.12 72.06
C SER A 613 -71.67 65.18 72.79
N THR A 614 -72.21 64.17 73.47
CA THR A 614 -71.44 63.02 74.00
C THR A 614 -70.78 62.18 72.90
N ARG A 615 -69.44 62.05 72.90
CA ARG A 615 -68.71 61.10 72.04
C ARG A 615 -67.35 60.67 72.62
N GLY A 616 -67.16 59.35 72.75
CA GLY A 616 -65.86 58.72 73.09
C GLY A 616 -65.63 58.43 74.58
N GLN A 617 -64.67 57.56 74.95
CA GLN A 617 -63.79 56.73 74.11
C GLN A 617 -63.10 55.59 74.89
N LYS A 618 -62.64 54.54 74.17
CA LYS A 618 -61.69 53.46 74.57
C LYS A 618 -62.24 52.41 75.57
N GLY A 619 -61.92 51.11 75.46
CA GLY A 619 -61.17 50.36 74.43
C GLY A 619 -61.36 48.84 74.64
N ALA A 620 -60.86 47.92 73.81
CA ALA A 620 -60.01 48.04 72.61
C ALA A 620 -60.17 46.82 71.66
N SER A 621 -59.40 46.79 70.56
CA SER A 621 -59.08 45.63 69.69
C SER A 621 -60.11 45.11 68.65
N SER A 622 -59.90 45.51 67.39
CA SER A 622 -59.72 44.70 66.15
C SER A 622 -60.66 43.51 65.83
N ALA A 623 -61.16 43.30 64.60
CA ALA A 623 -61.29 44.09 63.36
C ALA A 623 -62.24 43.36 62.36
N THR A 624 -62.79 44.01 61.33
CA THR A 624 -63.72 43.38 60.36
C THR A 624 -63.64 43.91 58.91
N SER A 625 -63.98 42.99 57.99
CA SER A 625 -64.44 43.03 56.60
C SER A 625 -64.71 44.35 55.81
N GLU A 626 -64.24 44.35 54.55
CA GLU A 626 -64.84 44.81 53.26
C GLU A 626 -65.74 46.07 53.09
N LYS A 627 -65.44 46.86 52.04
CA LYS A 627 -66.19 46.97 50.73
C LYS A 627 -65.57 48.10 49.86
N GLY A 628 -65.24 47.93 48.57
CA GLY A 628 -66.12 48.01 47.38
C GLY A 628 -65.78 49.28 46.53
N ALA A 629 -66.15 49.48 45.25
CA ALA A 629 -66.68 48.58 44.20
C ALA A 629 -66.69 49.24 42.78
N ARG A 630 -66.44 48.45 41.70
CA ARG A 630 -66.81 48.66 40.26
C ARG A 630 -66.15 49.84 39.51
N PHE A 631 -66.08 49.93 38.16
CA PHE A 631 -66.76 49.34 36.95
C PHE A 631 -65.75 49.40 35.74
N SER A 632 -65.92 48.89 34.49
CA SER A 632 -66.82 47.96 33.74
C SER A 632 -66.21 47.65 32.33
N SER A 633 -66.93 46.95 31.44
CA SER A 633 -66.83 46.93 29.94
C SER A 633 -65.63 46.23 29.24
N LEU A 634 -65.75 45.35 28.21
CA LEU A 634 -66.90 44.70 27.51
C LEU A 634 -66.42 43.46 26.64
N TYR A 635 -67.31 42.47 26.40
CA TYR A 635 -67.40 41.37 25.36
C TYR A 635 -66.15 40.62 24.78
N GLY A 636 -66.19 39.31 24.41
CA GLY A 636 -67.15 38.20 24.66
C GLY A 636 -67.16 37.03 23.61
N LEU A 637 -67.28 35.76 24.09
CA LEU A 637 -67.77 34.50 23.41
C LEU A 637 -66.92 33.85 22.27
N SER A 638 -67.01 32.54 21.90
CA SER A 638 -67.46 31.26 22.53
C SER A 638 -67.22 30.03 21.58
N GLY A 639 -67.15 28.78 22.09
CA GLY A 639 -67.58 27.56 21.34
C GLY A 639 -66.64 26.32 21.25
N ASN A 640 -67.18 25.10 21.38
CA ASN A 640 -66.49 23.79 21.28
C ASN A 640 -67.07 22.87 20.16
N SER A 641 -66.27 21.92 19.61
CA SER A 641 -66.48 20.44 19.68
C SER A 641 -66.00 19.60 18.46
N GLU A 642 -65.35 18.47 18.76
CA GLU A 642 -65.31 17.17 18.04
C GLU A 642 -64.76 16.98 16.59
N ILE A 643 -64.75 15.71 16.13
CA ILE A 643 -63.98 15.05 15.05
C ILE A 643 -64.92 14.04 14.31
N PRO A 644 -64.54 13.27 13.25
CA PRO A 644 -63.35 13.23 12.38
C PRO A 644 -63.64 13.06 10.84
N TYR A 645 -62.58 12.74 10.06
CA TYR A 645 -62.52 11.98 8.77
C TYR A 645 -62.27 12.65 7.37
N SER A 646 -61.25 12.06 6.70
CA SER A 646 -61.19 11.66 5.27
C SER A 646 -60.59 12.57 4.16
N LYS A 647 -59.31 12.28 3.85
CA LYS A 647 -58.66 12.09 2.51
C LYS A 647 -58.60 13.22 1.45
N GLN A 648 -57.36 13.46 0.97
CA GLN A 648 -56.87 13.61 -0.43
C GLN A 648 -57.54 14.67 -1.35
N THR A 649 -56.87 15.45 -2.21
CA THR A 649 -55.74 15.16 -3.12
C THR A 649 -54.90 16.39 -3.54
N SER A 650 -53.60 16.16 -3.82
CA SER A 650 -52.77 16.72 -4.92
C SER A 650 -52.48 18.23 -5.14
N ASN A 651 -51.20 18.47 -5.48
CA ASN A 651 -50.63 19.44 -6.44
C ASN A 651 -50.17 20.87 -6.00
N ASN A 652 -48.83 21.02 -6.04
CA ASN A 652 -48.02 22.03 -6.74
C ASN A 652 -48.30 23.55 -6.60
N GLY A 653 -47.22 24.33 -6.42
CA GLY A 653 -47.10 25.64 -7.08
C GLY A 653 -46.28 26.74 -6.40
N SER A 654 -44.95 26.58 -6.30
CA SER A 654 -43.88 27.62 -6.38
C SER A 654 -44.09 29.08 -5.89
N THR A 655 -42.99 29.66 -5.34
CA THR A 655 -42.61 31.11 -5.39
C THR A 655 -43.54 32.12 -4.67
N ASP A 656 -43.07 33.16 -3.96
CA ASP A 656 -41.73 33.78 -3.86
C ASP A 656 -41.39 34.24 -2.42
N LEU A 657 -40.11 34.55 -2.17
CA LEU A 657 -39.66 35.35 -1.02
C LEU A 657 -39.10 36.71 -1.49
N PRO A 658 -39.54 37.84 -0.93
CA PRO A 658 -38.99 39.16 -1.28
C PRO A 658 -37.62 39.41 -0.62
N ALA A 659 -36.78 40.20 -1.30
CA ALA A 659 -35.42 40.50 -0.86
C ALA A 659 -35.33 41.81 -0.04
N ILE A 660 -34.27 41.91 0.79
CA ILE A 660 -33.78 43.17 1.39
C ILE A 660 -32.30 43.33 0.98
N PRO A 661 -31.84 44.53 0.57
CA PRO A 661 -30.59 44.68 -0.19
C PRO A 661 -29.32 44.88 0.68
N LEU A 662 -28.16 44.53 0.12
CA LEU A 662 -26.85 45.02 0.58
C LEU A 662 -26.36 46.21 -0.29
N PRO A 663 -25.66 47.20 0.30
CA PRO A 663 -25.05 48.30 -0.43
C PRO A 663 -23.78 47.89 -1.18
N ARG A 664 -23.41 48.67 -2.21
CA ARG A 664 -22.18 48.48 -3.00
C ARG A 664 -20.99 49.26 -2.41
N PRO A 665 -19.74 48.78 -2.59
CA PRO A 665 -18.53 49.55 -2.29
C PRO A 665 -18.23 50.62 -3.37
N PRO A 666 -17.47 51.69 -3.03
CA PRO A 666 -17.04 52.72 -3.97
C PRO A 666 -15.82 52.32 -4.84
N ARG A 667 -15.46 53.18 -5.80
CA ARG A 667 -14.51 52.93 -6.90
C ARG A 667 -13.05 53.24 -6.58
N GLU A 668 -12.16 52.57 -7.32
CA GLU A 668 -10.73 52.87 -7.43
C GLU A 668 -10.42 54.16 -8.21
N ARG A 669 -9.33 54.83 -7.82
CA ARG A 669 -8.36 55.61 -8.63
C ARG A 669 -7.04 55.64 -7.82
N THR A 670 -5.81 55.62 -8.36
CA THR A 670 -5.32 55.60 -9.76
C THR A 670 -3.85 55.14 -9.79
N SER A 671 -3.38 54.69 -10.96
CA SER A 671 -1.95 54.55 -11.36
C SER A 671 -1.13 53.43 -10.68
N GLY A 672 -0.24 52.71 -11.38
CA GLY A 672 0.02 52.70 -12.83
C GLY A 672 1.29 51.94 -13.22
N ASN A 673 1.28 51.32 -14.41
CA ASN A 673 2.39 50.59 -15.07
C ASN A 673 2.89 49.33 -14.29
N GLU A 674 3.47 48.29 -14.91
CA GLU A 674 4.02 48.14 -16.27
C GLU A 674 3.79 46.70 -16.82
N ALA A 675 4.42 46.34 -17.94
CA ALA A 675 4.50 45.00 -18.56
C ALA A 675 3.19 44.39 -19.14
N ARG A 676 2.95 44.66 -20.44
CA ARG A 676 2.11 43.83 -21.33
C ARG A 676 3.00 42.81 -22.08
N HIS A 677 2.36 41.97 -22.93
CA HIS A 677 2.94 41.05 -23.94
C HIS A 677 3.39 39.67 -23.42
N ARG A 678 3.09 38.53 -24.09
CA ARG A 678 2.22 38.20 -25.25
C ARG A 678 1.77 36.72 -25.12
N ILE A 679 0.47 36.42 -25.22
CA ILE A 679 -0.03 35.14 -25.79
C ILE A 679 -1.35 35.43 -26.54
N ALA A 680 -1.26 35.74 -27.84
CA ALA A 680 -2.45 36.02 -28.67
C ALA A 680 -2.20 35.86 -30.19
N ALA A 681 -1.38 34.90 -30.64
CA ALA A 681 -1.16 34.63 -32.06
C ALA A 681 -0.58 33.23 -32.34
N ALA A 682 -1.41 32.21 -32.61
CA ALA A 682 -1.01 30.94 -33.24
C ALA A 682 -2.18 30.01 -33.69
N LEU A 683 -3.28 30.55 -34.24
CA LEU A 683 -4.29 29.72 -34.92
C LEU A 683 -4.70 30.31 -36.27
N ARG A 684 -4.12 29.79 -37.37
CA ARG A 684 -4.71 29.68 -38.73
C ARG A 684 -3.70 29.11 -39.72
N LYS A 685 -4.24 28.42 -40.75
CA LYS A 685 -3.55 27.72 -41.87
C LYS A 685 -2.85 26.41 -41.47
N ARG A 686 -3.04 25.29 -42.20
CA ARG A 686 -4.10 24.95 -43.17
C ARG A 686 -4.16 23.42 -43.33
N THR A 687 -5.34 22.85 -43.53
CA THR A 687 -5.51 21.45 -43.92
C THR A 687 -5.55 21.28 -45.45
N LEU A 688 -5.17 20.06 -45.90
CA LEU A 688 -5.43 19.46 -47.22
C LEU A 688 -4.82 20.12 -48.47
N SER A 689 -3.83 19.44 -49.08
CA SER A 689 -3.89 19.04 -50.50
C SER A 689 -2.90 17.93 -50.86
N LYS A 690 -3.42 16.91 -51.55
CA LYS A 690 -2.75 15.82 -52.30
C LYS A 690 -1.26 15.98 -52.64
N SER A 691 -0.46 14.96 -52.32
CA SER A 691 0.29 14.12 -53.29
C SER A 691 0.64 12.81 -52.60
#